data_AF-A0A832PW68-F1
#
_entry.id   AF-A0A832PW68-F1
#
_cell.length_a   1.000
_cell.length_b   1.000
_cell.length_c   1.000
_cell.angle_alpha   90.00
_cell.angle_beta   90.00
_cell.angle_gamma   90.00
#
_symmetry.space_group_name_H-M   'P 1'
#
loop_
_entity.id
_entity.type
_entity.pdbx_description
1 polymer ?
#
loop_
_entity_poly.entity_id
_entity_poly.type
_entity_poly.pdbx_seq_one_letter_code
_entity_poly.pdbx_strand_id
1 'polypeptide(L)'
;MKVLKFLGALSLMVAISAMISCSGSDLPPDVSPDDSPALDDGSQDDGSDTADPRPDLDDDADTDTETDSDAPCEQKCGTRVCGPDPVCKESCGTCDAPYACNADGQCECKPQCGDRLCGPDPVCEKSCGECAPGHSCDLNGRCQKDGCEKVCGNRVCGPDPVCHQSCGSCEAHEKCNADGQCECVPQCGERKCGIEPVCQTSCGVCEAPNKCNEQGQCECIPECGERKCGVDPVCGTKSCGICGFYEKCNDQFLCECVPDCTGRQCGLDPICGTETCGYCEAHEKCNLVGICECVPQCGDRKCGIEPVCQTSCGNCTPPNECNEQGQCECSPDCRGRDCGVDPVCGQSCGTCPENSICNLDGQCFAPSIVCSDDWCLIPAGTFEMGAPQGEPEYRFDEGPVHSVTISRSFYIKQTEVTQGEWQSLMGNNPSNFQSCGNKCPVEMVYWYDAVAYANALSETQSLESCYTLSNCTGAPGTVGYKCTVEFNGLGCTGYRLPTEAEWEYAARAGVTGPRYGDIDAIAWHSGNSLNKTRVVATRTANAWGLNDVLGNVWEWVNDWYGPNYYSSCSSGCSDPIGIDGGSMRGYRGGSWMSSWRQLRLMMAQIRLAQTLSQCVSKTVVIVSVVQIRCVKSLVGRVMPHIPAMLMANVSASKSAVIASVVLTQFAKSPVAPAKLVIVVT
;
A
#
# COMPACT_ATOMS: atom_id res chain seq x y z
N MET A 1 73.51 -46.65 -31.97
CA MET A 1 74.72 -47.48 -31.75
C MET A 1 74.80 -47.87 -30.28
N LYS A 2 75.23 -49.11 -29.94
CA LYS A 2 75.69 -49.61 -28.62
C LYS A 2 74.77 -49.33 -27.40
N VAL A 3 74.11 -50.27 -26.72
CA VAL A 3 74.45 -51.63 -26.23
C VAL A 3 75.50 -51.66 -25.11
N LEU A 4 75.06 -52.02 -23.89
CA LEU A 4 75.68 -53.00 -22.95
C LEU A 4 74.61 -53.37 -21.88
N LYS A 5 74.15 -54.64 -21.83
CA LYS A 5 74.52 -55.73 -20.87
C LYS A 5 74.21 -55.41 -19.39
N PHE A 6 73.22 -56.02 -18.72
CA PHE A 6 72.90 -57.44 -18.39
C PHE A 6 73.86 -58.16 -17.42
N LEU A 7 73.39 -58.34 -16.17
CA LEU A 7 73.63 -59.40 -15.16
C LEU A 7 72.79 -59.00 -13.91
N GLY A 8 72.09 -59.88 -13.18
CA GLY A 8 71.76 -61.29 -13.41
C GLY A 8 71.41 -62.02 -12.10
N ALA A 9 70.13 -62.19 -11.76
CA ALA A 9 69.67 -62.99 -10.61
C ALA A 9 68.23 -63.52 -10.84
N LEU A 10 67.89 -64.64 -10.22
CA LEU A 10 66.61 -65.35 -10.37
C LEU A 10 66.10 -65.79 -8.99
N SER A 11 64.89 -65.38 -8.58
CA SER A 11 64.00 -66.19 -7.71
C SER A 11 62.63 -65.56 -7.40
N LEU A 12 61.63 -66.45 -7.44
CA LEU A 12 60.40 -66.53 -6.63
C LEU A 12 59.33 -65.41 -6.68
N MET A 13 58.08 -65.85 -6.48
CA MET A 13 56.87 -65.02 -6.38
C MET A 13 56.34 -65.01 -4.93
N VAL A 14 55.29 -64.19 -4.72
CA VAL A 14 54.20 -64.29 -3.71
C VAL A 14 54.29 -63.37 -2.48
N ALA A 15 53.12 -62.76 -2.19
CA ALA A 15 52.59 -62.22 -0.93
C ALA A 15 52.92 -60.80 -0.41
N ILE A 16 51.83 -59.99 -0.32
CA ILE A 16 51.50 -59.04 0.78
C ILE A 16 52.39 -57.75 0.76
N SER A 17 51.95 -56.52 1.10
CA SER A 17 51.07 -56.03 2.18
C SER A 17 50.19 -54.82 1.81
N ALA A 18 49.29 -54.46 2.72
CA ALA A 18 48.61 -53.15 2.77
C ALA A 18 48.96 -52.40 4.07
N MET A 19 49.11 -51.06 3.96
CA MET A 19 49.14 -50.01 5.01
C MET A 19 50.18 -50.06 6.16
N ILE A 20 50.75 -48.88 6.50
CA ILE A 20 50.64 -48.15 7.80
C ILE A 20 51.83 -47.15 8.02
N SER A 21 51.51 -45.86 8.19
CA SER A 21 52.18 -44.78 9.00
C SER A 21 53.70 -44.51 8.92
N CYS A 22 54.29 -43.41 9.42
CA CYS A 22 53.91 -42.05 9.90
C CYS A 22 55.16 -41.15 9.66
N SER A 23 55.23 -39.80 9.73
CA SER A 23 54.77 -38.73 10.65
C SER A 23 55.17 -37.37 10.00
N GLY A 24 54.90 -36.15 10.47
CA GLY A 24 54.18 -35.53 11.60
C GLY A 24 54.08 -33.99 11.33
N SER A 25 53.65 -33.10 12.22
CA SER A 25 53.26 -33.23 13.64
C SER A 25 52.41 -32.02 14.13
N ASP A 26 51.92 -32.13 15.37
CA ASP A 26 51.52 -31.05 16.30
C ASP A 26 50.13 -30.37 16.20
N LEU A 27 49.74 -29.74 17.33
CA LEU A 27 48.36 -29.61 17.84
C LEU A 27 48.10 -28.24 18.54
N PRO A 28 46.84 -27.90 18.92
CA PRO A 28 46.41 -26.55 19.35
C PRO A 28 46.35 -26.46 20.90
N PRO A 29 45.32 -25.95 21.66
CA PRO A 29 43.95 -25.42 21.41
C PRO A 29 43.92 -23.85 21.60
N ASP A 30 42.89 -23.10 22.04
CA ASP A 30 41.52 -23.36 22.57
C ASP A 30 40.59 -22.10 22.56
N VAL A 31 39.29 -22.30 22.83
CA VAL A 31 38.18 -21.40 23.28
C VAL A 31 37.76 -20.08 22.57
N SER A 32 36.43 -19.91 22.51
CA SER A 32 35.62 -18.65 22.44
C SER A 32 35.37 -18.07 23.87
N PRO A 33 34.45 -17.11 24.17
CA PRO A 33 33.59 -16.23 23.34
C PRO A 33 33.54 -14.73 23.80
N ASP A 34 32.59 -13.99 23.22
CA ASP A 34 31.81 -12.85 23.79
C ASP A 34 32.41 -11.44 24.07
N ASP A 35 31.43 -10.53 24.21
CA ASP A 35 31.39 -9.15 24.74
C ASP A 35 31.88 -7.92 23.93
N SER A 36 31.04 -6.88 24.06
CA SER A 36 31.23 -5.44 23.74
C SER A 36 31.62 -4.69 25.05
N PRO A 37 31.89 -3.35 25.12
CA PRO A 37 31.47 -2.25 24.22
C PRO A 37 32.44 -1.01 24.14
N ALA A 38 31.88 0.12 23.67
CA ALA A 38 32.11 1.51 24.14
C ALA A 38 33.31 2.38 23.65
N LEU A 39 32.95 3.54 23.05
CA LEU A 39 33.59 4.88 23.11
C LEU A 39 35.00 5.04 22.43
N ASP A 40 35.49 6.22 22.02
CA ASP A 40 35.09 7.65 22.22
C ASP A 40 35.61 8.59 21.07
N ASP A 41 35.31 9.90 21.12
CA ASP A 41 36.02 11.08 20.50
C ASP A 41 35.91 11.36 18.94
N GLY A 42 35.87 12.65 18.46
CA GLY A 42 35.89 12.94 16.98
C GLY A 42 35.63 14.31 16.19
N SER A 43 35.08 15.45 16.69
CA SER A 43 35.05 16.90 16.16
C SER A 43 34.33 17.54 14.84
N GLN A 44 33.37 18.57 14.99
CA GLN A 44 33.23 20.10 14.54
C GLN A 44 32.55 20.81 13.19
N ASP A 45 31.78 22.04 12.92
CA ASP A 45 31.39 23.61 13.39
C ASP A 45 30.16 24.83 12.86
N ASP A 46 29.48 26.10 13.51
CA ASP A 46 28.49 27.60 13.23
C ASP A 46 27.63 28.99 14.20
N GLY A 47 26.91 30.36 13.92
CA GLY A 47 25.79 31.60 14.62
C GLY A 47 25.39 33.45 14.69
N SER A 48 24.17 34.41 14.99
CA SER A 48 23.75 36.13 15.43
C SER A 48 22.32 37.38 15.37
N ASP A 49 21.91 38.76 16.01
CA ASP A 49 20.65 40.08 15.93
C ASP A 49 20.23 41.76 16.73
N THR A 50 19.17 42.91 16.58
CA THR A 50 18.64 44.53 17.28
C THR A 50 17.28 45.84 17.13
N ALA A 51 16.81 47.16 17.86
CA ALA A 51 15.61 48.52 17.74
C ALA A 51 15.09 50.12 18.63
N ASP A 52 14.10 51.34 18.43
CA ASP A 52 13.52 52.86 19.25
C ASP A 52 12.31 54.30 18.98
N PRO A 53 11.62 55.45 19.81
CA PRO A 53 10.50 56.85 19.69
C PRO A 53 9.97 58.40 20.61
N ARG A 54 9.08 59.67 20.40
CA ARG A 54 8.63 61.26 21.15
C ARG A 54 7.29 62.60 21.06
N PRO A 55 6.95 63.98 21.74
CA PRO A 55 5.66 65.23 22.02
C PRO A 55 5.43 67.10 22.03
N ASP A 56 4.61 68.39 22.43
CA ASP A 56 3.33 69.44 23.18
C ASP A 56 2.77 71.26 23.08
N LEU A 57 1.74 72.24 23.75
CA LEU A 57 1.09 73.94 23.66
C LEU A 57 -0.01 75.17 24.62
N ASP A 58 -0.47 76.66 24.46
CA ASP A 58 -1.67 78.00 24.79
C ASP A 58 -2.11 79.56 25.79
N ASP A 59 -3.12 80.77 25.71
CA ASP A 59 -3.53 82.37 26.50
C ASP A 59 -4.89 83.73 26.50
N ASP A 60 -5.31 85.00 27.32
CA ASP A 60 -6.43 86.45 27.35
C ASP A 60 -6.80 87.92 28.49
N ALA A 61 -7.65 89.21 28.87
CA ALA A 61 -8.86 90.53 28.80
C ALA A 61 -9.28 92.13 29.77
N ASP A 62 -10.34 93.28 29.78
CA ASP A 62 -10.76 94.86 30.61
C ASP A 62 -12.15 96.16 30.72
N THR A 63 -12.49 97.45 31.56
CA THR A 63 -13.48 98.98 31.58
C THR A 63 -14.38 100.17 32.73
N ASP A 64 -14.89 101.66 32.75
CA ASP A 64 -15.92 102.81 33.70
C ASP A 64 -16.53 104.62 33.73
N THR A 65 -17.43 105.56 34.62
CA THR A 65 -18.14 107.24 34.74
C THR A 65 -18.96 108.34 36.04
N GLU A 66 -19.70 109.69 36.44
CA GLU A 66 -20.44 111.34 36.35
C GLU A 66 -21.07 112.70 37.54
N THR A 67 -22.00 113.98 37.51
CA THR A 67 -22.34 115.57 38.34
C THR A 67 -23.75 116.75 38.82
N ASP A 68 -23.95 118.24 39.31
CA ASP A 68 -25.22 119.46 39.82
C ASP A 68 -25.37 121.24 40.49
N SER A 69 -26.49 122.22 41.01
CA SER A 69 -26.84 123.95 41.38
C SER A 69 -28.08 125.09 42.31
N ASP A 70 -28.22 126.60 42.73
CA ASP A 70 -29.41 127.82 43.38
C ASP A 70 -29.54 129.60 44.04
N ALA A 71 -30.37 130.47 45.07
CA ALA A 71 -31.00 132.14 45.52
C ALA A 71 -31.30 133.36 46.98
N PRO A 72 -32.08 134.67 47.30
CA PRO A 72 -32.13 135.98 48.51
C PRO A 72 -33.33 137.11 49.40
N CYS A 73 -33.26 138.31 50.40
CA CYS A 73 -34.32 139.44 51.28
C CYS A 73 -34.26 141.05 52.22
N GLU A 74 -35.15 141.75 53.29
CA GLU A 74 -35.70 143.24 54.15
C GLU A 74 -35.45 144.28 55.69
N GLN A 75 -36.29 145.22 56.62
CA GLN A 75 -36.21 146.12 58.18
C GLN A 75 -37.12 147.42 59.19
N LYS A 76 -37.36 147.69 60.70
CA LYS A 76 -37.62 148.76 62.14
C LYS A 76 -38.54 150.16 63.00
N CYS A 77 -38.92 150.52 64.46
CA CYS A 77 -39.50 151.81 65.58
C CYS A 77 -38.92 152.38 67.12
N GLY A 78 -39.67 152.77 68.32
CA GLY A 78 -39.52 153.62 69.77
C GLY A 78 -39.30 153.25 71.47
N THR A 79 -40.02 153.56 72.71
CA THR A 79 -39.86 152.86 74.16
C THR A 79 -40.79 151.67 74.36
N ARG A 80 -42.11 151.89 74.28
CA ARG A 80 -42.86 151.11 73.33
C ARG A 80 -42.28 151.50 72.00
N VAL A 81 -41.59 150.53 71.41
CA VAL A 81 -40.87 150.62 70.17
C VAL A 81 -41.73 150.23 68.97
N CYS A 82 -43.00 149.84 69.15
CA CYS A 82 -44.08 149.91 68.17
C CYS A 82 -45.45 149.52 68.74
N GLY A 83 -46.43 149.38 67.86
CA GLY A 83 -47.79 148.91 68.15
C GLY A 83 -48.75 150.06 68.44
N PRO A 84 -50.04 149.76 68.70
CA PRO A 84 -50.99 150.77 69.12
C PRO A 84 -50.46 151.43 70.39
N ASP A 85 -50.37 152.75 70.39
CA ASP A 85 -50.06 153.50 71.60
C ASP A 85 -51.08 153.13 72.68
N PRO A 86 -50.65 152.80 73.91
CA PRO A 86 -51.55 152.36 74.96
C PRO A 86 -52.56 153.44 75.39
N VAL A 87 -52.34 154.71 75.03
CA VAL A 87 -53.25 155.83 75.26
C VAL A 87 -54.10 156.13 74.02
N CYS A 88 -53.50 156.37 72.84
CA CYS A 88 -54.23 156.89 71.67
C CYS A 88 -54.58 155.88 70.56
N LYS A 89 -54.15 154.61 70.64
CA LYS A 89 -54.41 153.52 69.66
C LYS A 89 -53.90 153.71 68.22
N GLU A 90 -53.73 154.94 67.75
CA GLU A 90 -52.75 155.25 66.69
C GLU A 90 -51.39 154.68 67.13
N SER A 91 -50.53 154.28 66.19
CA SER A 91 -49.30 153.59 66.62
C SER A 91 -48.28 154.55 67.28
N CYS A 92 -47.59 154.19 68.40
CA CYS A 92 -46.13 154.49 68.37
C CYS A 92 -45.73 153.59 67.28
N GLY A 93 -45.37 154.18 66.14
CA GLY A 93 -44.92 153.51 64.95
C GLY A 93 -45.55 152.16 64.62
N THR A 94 -45.81 152.04 63.34
CA THR A 94 -45.41 150.79 62.73
C THR A 94 -43.97 150.50 63.16
N CYS A 95 -43.70 149.30 63.69
CA CYS A 95 -42.37 148.75 63.49
C CYS A 95 -42.26 148.65 61.97
N ASP A 96 -41.27 149.29 61.35
CA ASP A 96 -41.12 149.11 59.91
C ASP A 96 -40.79 147.64 59.61
N ALA A 97 -41.29 147.14 58.49
CA ALA A 97 -41.28 145.71 58.19
C ALA A 97 -39.84 145.20 57.98
N PRO A 98 -39.47 144.04 58.56
CA PRO A 98 -40.36 143.00 59.06
C PRO A 98 -40.37 142.90 60.59
N TYR A 99 -40.08 144.00 61.29
CA TYR A 99 -40.24 144.00 62.73
C TYR A 99 -41.74 144.00 63.04
N ALA A 100 -42.13 143.28 64.08
CA ALA A 100 -43.50 143.17 64.54
C ALA A 100 -43.58 143.53 66.03
N CYS A 101 -44.72 144.05 66.46
CA CYS A 101 -44.86 144.55 67.83
C CYS A 101 -45.08 143.41 68.81
N ASN A 102 -44.17 143.24 69.76
CA ASN A 102 -44.38 142.35 70.90
C ASN A 102 -45.29 142.99 71.97
N ALA A 103 -45.69 142.22 72.99
CA ALA A 103 -46.69 142.64 73.98
C ALA A 103 -46.25 143.85 74.83
N ASP A 104 -44.97 143.90 75.21
CA ASP A 104 -44.33 145.02 75.91
C ASP A 104 -44.26 146.29 75.06
N GLY A 105 -44.50 146.12 73.76
CA GLY A 105 -44.62 147.17 72.78
C GLY A 105 -43.36 147.41 72.01
N GLN A 106 -42.39 146.49 71.93
CA GLN A 106 -41.14 146.68 71.21
C GLN A 106 -41.12 146.04 69.81
N CYS A 107 -40.21 146.51 68.96
CA CYS A 107 -39.90 145.95 67.65
C CYS A 107 -39.16 144.63 67.75
N GLU A 108 -39.76 143.51 67.33
CA GLU A 108 -39.03 142.26 67.16
C GLU A 108 -39.05 141.76 65.72
N CYS A 109 -37.87 141.45 65.17
CA CYS A 109 -37.68 141.05 63.78
C CYS A 109 -38.29 139.65 63.50
N LYS A 110 -39.26 139.59 62.57
CA LYS A 110 -39.73 138.34 61.95
C LYS A 110 -38.93 138.05 60.67
N PRO A 111 -38.33 136.85 60.51
CA PRO A 111 -37.62 136.49 59.27
C PRO A 111 -38.51 136.59 58.04
N GLN A 112 -37.94 136.97 56.88
CA GLN A 112 -38.59 137.12 55.58
C GLN A 112 -37.91 136.23 54.53
N CYS A 113 -37.84 134.93 54.80
CA CYS A 113 -36.99 134.00 54.06
C CYS A 113 -37.28 133.87 52.55
N GLY A 114 -38.45 134.28 52.07
CA GLY A 114 -38.84 134.11 50.66
C GLY A 114 -38.75 132.64 50.25
N ASP A 115 -37.98 132.37 49.20
CA ASP A 115 -37.74 131.02 48.68
C ASP A 115 -36.45 130.35 49.25
N ARG A 116 -35.79 130.93 50.26
CA ARG A 116 -34.60 130.33 50.90
C ARG A 116 -34.97 129.09 51.69
N LEU A 117 -34.38 127.95 51.32
CA LEU A 117 -34.56 126.67 52.01
C LEU A 117 -33.52 126.44 53.11
N CYS A 118 -32.33 127.05 53.00
CA CYS A 118 -31.34 127.07 54.07
C CYS A 118 -30.52 128.37 54.13
N GLY A 119 -29.80 128.57 55.25
CA GLY A 119 -28.96 129.76 55.50
C GLY A 119 -29.70 130.91 56.22
N PRO A 120 -29.00 132.01 56.57
CA PRO A 120 -29.60 133.14 57.28
C PRO A 120 -30.55 133.97 56.42
N ASP A 121 -31.61 134.45 57.06
CA ASP A 121 -32.47 135.53 56.59
C ASP A 121 -31.67 136.83 56.43
N PRO A 122 -31.63 137.47 55.24
CA PRO A 122 -30.82 138.67 55.00
C PRO A 122 -31.22 139.95 55.75
N VAL A 123 -32.17 139.87 56.70
CA VAL A 123 -32.71 141.02 57.47
C VAL A 123 -32.42 140.92 58.93
N CYS A 124 -32.90 139.83 59.51
CA CYS A 124 -32.89 139.55 60.94
C CYS A 124 -31.66 138.74 61.33
N GLU A 125 -30.89 138.24 60.34
CA GLU A 125 -29.80 137.25 60.44
C GLU A 125 -30.22 135.92 61.11
N LYS A 126 -31.53 135.73 61.36
CA LYS A 126 -32.13 134.50 61.91
C LYS A 126 -32.22 133.43 60.80
N SER A 127 -31.93 132.17 61.10
CA SER A 127 -31.90 131.11 60.07
C SER A 127 -33.26 130.86 59.40
N CYS A 128 -33.23 130.64 58.08
CA CYS A 128 -34.35 130.20 57.26
C CYS A 128 -34.44 128.68 57.13
N GLY A 129 -33.38 127.95 57.47
CA GLY A 129 -33.35 126.49 57.43
C GLY A 129 -31.93 125.93 57.35
N GLU A 130 -31.83 124.61 57.35
CA GLU A 130 -30.58 123.85 57.19
C GLU A 130 -30.79 122.75 56.14
N CYS A 131 -29.77 122.52 55.31
CA CYS A 131 -29.86 121.62 54.16
C CYS A 131 -29.70 120.14 54.59
N ALA A 132 -30.22 119.20 53.80
CA ALA A 132 -30.13 117.77 54.11
C ALA A 132 -28.68 117.24 54.01
N PRO A 133 -28.30 116.19 54.78
CA PRO A 133 -26.95 115.61 54.74
C PRO A 133 -26.47 115.23 53.34
N GLY A 134 -25.16 115.37 53.09
CA GLY A 134 -24.57 115.17 51.77
C GLY A 134 -24.91 116.27 50.75
N HIS A 135 -25.50 117.39 51.20
CA HIS A 135 -25.71 118.59 50.41
C HIS A 135 -25.22 119.83 51.16
N SER A 136 -24.60 120.77 50.44
CA SER A 136 -24.15 122.05 50.98
C SER A 136 -25.11 123.20 50.62
N CYS A 137 -25.13 124.25 51.44
CA CYS A 137 -25.87 125.48 51.17
C CYS A 137 -25.05 126.38 50.25
N ASP A 138 -25.57 126.74 49.09
CA ASP A 138 -24.99 127.84 48.33
C ASP A 138 -25.25 129.21 49.00
N LEU A 139 -24.59 130.27 48.52
CA LEU A 139 -24.74 131.68 49.00
C LEU A 139 -26.18 132.24 48.91
N ASN A 140 -27.04 131.40 48.39
CA ASN A 140 -28.22 131.62 47.62
C ASN A 140 -29.33 130.68 48.22
N GLY A 141 -29.04 129.98 49.32
CA GLY A 141 -30.04 129.31 50.15
C GLY A 141 -30.71 128.09 49.53
N ARG A 142 -30.11 127.45 48.52
CA ARG A 142 -30.49 126.11 48.03
C ARG A 142 -29.42 125.06 48.34
N CYS A 143 -29.83 123.79 48.26
CA CYS A 143 -29.05 122.61 48.63
C CYS A 143 -28.45 121.94 47.38
N GLN A 144 -27.14 121.68 47.34
CA GLN A 144 -26.47 121.01 46.20
C GLN A 144 -25.59 119.84 46.65
N LYS A 145 -25.47 118.78 45.84
CA LYS A 145 -24.96 117.44 46.23
C LYS A 145 -23.52 117.16 45.77
N ASP A 146 -22.74 116.47 46.59
CA ASP A 146 -21.37 116.02 46.29
C ASP A 146 -21.28 114.61 45.62
N GLY A 147 -20.15 114.31 44.96
CA GLY A 147 -19.89 113.09 44.17
C GLY A 147 -19.23 111.91 44.93
N CYS A 148 -19.01 110.77 44.26
CA CYS A 148 -18.61 109.48 44.89
C CYS A 148 -17.62 108.64 44.03
N GLU A 149 -16.94 107.66 44.65
CA GLU A 149 -15.81 106.87 44.11
C GLU A 149 -15.99 105.36 44.37
N LYS A 150 -15.39 104.48 43.54
CA LYS A 150 -15.65 103.02 43.42
C LYS A 150 -14.83 102.16 44.40
N VAL A 151 -15.44 101.19 45.11
CA VAL A 151 -14.75 100.41 46.19
C VAL A 151 -15.15 98.92 46.24
N CYS A 152 -14.70 98.14 45.25
CA CYS A 152 -15.11 96.74 45.04
C CYS A 152 -14.72 95.68 46.11
N GLY A 153 -13.78 95.97 47.01
CA GLY A 153 -13.34 95.03 48.05
C GLY A 153 -12.77 93.72 47.47
N ASN A 154 -13.34 92.57 47.87
CA ASN A 154 -12.89 91.23 47.45
C ASN A 154 -13.74 90.62 46.31
N ARG A 155 -14.61 91.39 45.66
CA ARG A 155 -15.47 90.91 44.56
C ARG A 155 -14.69 90.82 43.26
N VAL A 156 -14.73 89.66 42.61
CA VAL A 156 -14.03 89.37 41.34
C VAL A 156 -14.98 89.50 40.15
N CYS A 157 -16.27 89.22 40.33
CA CYS A 157 -17.30 89.59 39.36
C CYS A 157 -18.56 90.17 40.03
N GLY A 158 -19.39 90.86 39.24
CA GLY A 158 -20.63 91.51 39.68
C GLY A 158 -20.47 92.99 40.11
N PRO A 159 -21.58 93.69 40.45
CA PRO A 159 -21.57 95.12 40.74
C PRO A 159 -21.08 95.47 42.15
N ASP A 160 -20.53 96.68 42.27
CA ASP A 160 -20.16 97.35 43.50
C ASP A 160 -21.39 97.63 44.40
N PRO A 161 -21.33 97.38 45.72
CA PRO A 161 -22.48 97.60 46.61
C PRO A 161 -22.89 99.07 46.85
N VAL A 162 -22.03 100.05 46.55
CA VAL A 162 -22.18 101.47 46.92
C VAL A 162 -22.60 102.33 45.72
N CYS A 163 -21.93 102.18 44.57
CA CYS A 163 -22.20 102.94 43.35
C CYS A 163 -22.64 102.08 42.14
N HIS A 164 -22.72 100.75 42.30
CA HIS A 164 -23.21 99.78 41.30
C HIS A 164 -22.40 99.66 39.99
N GLN A 165 -21.19 100.23 39.95
CA GLN A 165 -20.22 100.01 38.88
C GLN A 165 -19.65 98.57 38.93
N SER A 166 -19.29 97.97 37.79
CA SER A 166 -18.87 96.56 37.75
C SER A 166 -17.50 96.33 38.37
N CYS A 167 -17.37 95.30 39.21
CA CYS A 167 -16.09 94.85 39.78
C CYS A 167 -15.37 93.82 38.91
N GLY A 168 -16.05 93.26 37.90
CA GLY A 168 -15.49 92.32 36.93
C GLY A 168 -16.53 91.34 36.37
N SER A 169 -16.06 90.39 35.56
CA SER A 169 -16.87 89.34 34.93
C SER A 169 -16.15 87.98 35.02
N CYS A 170 -16.92 86.94 35.29
CA CYS A 170 -16.45 85.56 35.40
C CYS A 170 -16.30 84.90 34.01
N GLU A 171 -15.67 83.72 33.91
CA GLU A 171 -15.45 83.06 32.62
C GLU A 171 -16.74 82.46 32.01
N ALA A 172 -16.69 82.12 30.72
CA ALA A 172 -17.86 81.75 29.90
C ALA A 172 -18.64 80.49 30.35
N HIS A 173 -18.08 79.70 31.27
CA HIS A 173 -18.69 78.49 31.83
C HIS A 173 -18.99 78.61 33.35
N GLU A 174 -18.82 79.81 33.90
CA GLU A 174 -19.06 80.15 35.30
C GLU A 174 -20.23 81.13 35.45
N LYS A 175 -20.72 81.30 36.68
CA LYS A 175 -21.64 82.40 37.05
C LYS A 175 -21.15 83.12 38.30
N CYS A 176 -21.42 84.41 38.36
CA CYS A 176 -21.23 85.20 39.56
C CYS A 176 -22.24 84.74 40.63
N ASN A 177 -21.75 84.20 41.74
CA ASN A 177 -22.59 83.95 42.90
C ASN A 177 -22.82 85.24 43.71
N ALA A 178 -23.67 85.17 44.75
CA ALA A 178 -24.11 86.34 45.51
C ALA A 178 -22.95 87.09 46.21
N ASP A 179 -21.88 86.38 46.56
CA ASP A 179 -20.70 86.93 47.24
C ASP A 179 -19.72 87.64 46.29
N GLY A 180 -19.91 87.54 44.98
CA GLY A 180 -19.07 88.16 43.95
C GLY A 180 -17.89 87.29 43.51
N GLN A 181 -18.01 85.96 43.66
CA GLN A 181 -17.04 84.95 43.21
C GLN A 181 -17.60 84.19 42.00
N CYS A 182 -16.71 83.59 41.22
CA CYS A 182 -17.05 82.73 40.09
C CYS A 182 -17.40 81.31 40.55
N GLU A 183 -18.39 80.68 39.94
CA GLU A 183 -18.78 79.29 40.23
C GLU A 183 -19.14 78.54 38.93
N CYS A 184 -18.46 77.42 38.66
CA CYS A 184 -18.62 76.61 37.44
C CYS A 184 -20.02 75.98 37.34
N VAL A 185 -20.66 76.06 36.18
CA VAL A 185 -22.02 75.53 35.97
C VAL A 185 -21.97 74.23 35.16
N PRO A 186 -22.35 73.06 35.73
CA PRO A 186 -22.29 71.76 35.06
C PRO A 186 -22.97 71.69 33.69
N GLN A 187 -22.24 71.23 32.66
CA GLN A 187 -22.72 71.16 31.27
C GLN A 187 -23.06 69.72 30.83
N CYS A 188 -24.08 69.13 31.45
CA CYS A 188 -24.43 67.72 31.23
C CYS A 188 -25.03 67.38 29.86
N GLY A 189 -25.63 68.35 29.15
CA GLY A 189 -26.26 68.11 27.84
C GLY A 189 -27.31 67.00 27.87
N GLU A 190 -27.12 65.95 27.07
CA GLU A 190 -27.98 64.76 27.04
C GLU A 190 -27.53 63.62 27.99
N ARG A 191 -26.42 63.78 28.71
CA ARG A 191 -25.86 62.74 29.59
C ARG A 191 -26.77 62.57 30.83
N LYS A 192 -27.16 61.32 31.11
CA LYS A 192 -28.02 60.92 32.24
C LYS A 192 -27.25 60.29 33.41
N CYS A 193 -26.03 59.84 33.16
CA CYS A 193 -25.11 59.45 34.24
C CYS A 193 -23.64 59.65 33.83
N GLY A 194 -22.74 59.52 34.81
CA GLY A 194 -21.30 59.75 34.65
C GLY A 194 -20.89 61.21 34.83
N ILE A 195 -19.58 61.46 34.76
CA ILE A 195 -18.98 62.79 34.95
C ILE A 195 -19.03 63.58 33.63
N GLU A 196 -19.27 64.90 33.69
CA GLU A 196 -19.09 65.81 32.54
C GLU A 196 -17.66 66.42 32.50
N PRO A 197 -17.12 66.74 31.31
CA PRO A 197 -15.69 67.02 31.20
C PRO A 197 -15.22 68.37 31.74
N VAL A 198 -16.14 69.33 31.92
CA VAL A 198 -15.82 70.76 32.09
C VAL A 198 -15.66 71.12 33.57
N CYS A 199 -16.70 70.92 34.38
CA CYS A 199 -16.63 71.16 35.83
C CYS A 199 -16.21 69.90 36.63
N GLN A 200 -15.99 68.76 35.95
CA GLN A 200 -15.70 67.44 36.55
C GLN A 200 -16.79 66.98 37.54
N THR A 201 -18.04 67.40 37.34
CA THR A 201 -19.19 67.07 38.18
C THR A 201 -20.00 65.90 37.62
N SER A 202 -20.80 65.24 38.48
CA SER A 202 -21.62 64.10 38.08
C SER A 202 -22.98 64.53 37.53
N CYS A 203 -23.31 64.08 36.32
CA CYS A 203 -24.61 64.26 35.68
C CYS A 203 -25.68 63.26 36.13
N GLY A 204 -25.32 62.33 37.01
CA GLY A 204 -26.23 61.33 37.57
C GLY A 204 -25.58 59.96 37.74
N VAL A 205 -26.34 59.03 38.32
CA VAL A 205 -25.95 57.63 38.49
C VAL A 205 -27.05 56.77 37.89
N CYS A 206 -26.66 55.76 37.11
CA CYS A 206 -27.61 54.88 36.42
C CYS A 206 -28.17 53.85 37.43
N GLU A 207 -29.47 53.57 37.39
CA GLU A 207 -30.08 52.55 38.26
C GLU A 207 -29.70 51.13 37.81
N ALA A 208 -29.33 50.28 38.77
CA ALA A 208 -28.94 48.90 38.51
C ALA A 208 -30.07 48.10 37.82
N PRO A 209 -29.75 47.22 36.85
CA PRO A 209 -28.41 46.78 36.45
C PRO A 209 -27.69 47.64 35.40
N ASN A 210 -28.23 48.80 35.03
CA ASN A 210 -27.65 49.63 33.97
C ASN A 210 -26.32 50.26 34.42
N LYS A 211 -25.37 50.35 33.49
CA LYS A 211 -24.08 51.02 33.66
C LYS A 211 -24.00 52.23 32.72
N CYS A 212 -23.11 53.17 33.02
CA CYS A 212 -22.92 54.34 32.17
C CYS A 212 -22.06 53.94 30.96
N ASN A 213 -22.58 54.10 29.75
CA ASN A 213 -21.75 54.01 28.55
C ASN A 213 -20.99 55.33 28.30
N GLU A 214 -20.00 55.34 27.41
CA GLU A 214 -19.14 56.50 27.16
C GLU A 214 -19.93 57.76 26.74
N GLN A 215 -21.07 57.54 26.06
CA GLN A 215 -22.01 58.56 25.60
C GLN A 215 -22.85 59.18 26.75
N GLY A 216 -22.74 58.66 27.97
CA GLY A 216 -23.43 59.17 29.15
C GLY A 216 -24.85 58.60 29.35
N GLN A 217 -25.18 57.50 28.68
CA GLN A 217 -26.49 56.88 28.76
C GLN A 217 -26.49 55.65 29.69
N CYS A 218 -27.62 55.43 30.35
CA CYS A 218 -27.88 54.24 31.16
C CYS A 218 -28.15 53.04 30.24
N GLU A 219 -27.22 52.08 30.15
CA GLU A 219 -27.43 50.87 29.35
C GLU A 219 -27.13 49.60 30.16
N CYS A 220 -28.00 48.58 30.03
CA CYS A 220 -27.75 47.28 30.61
C CYS A 220 -26.65 46.53 29.80
N ILE A 221 -25.53 46.25 30.45
CA ILE A 221 -24.42 45.47 29.91
C ILE A 221 -24.63 44.01 30.32
N PRO A 222 -24.75 43.04 29.38
CA PRO A 222 -24.89 41.63 29.69
C PRO A 222 -23.75 41.07 30.56
N GLU A 223 -24.06 40.17 31.48
CA GLU A 223 -23.11 39.52 32.39
C GLU A 223 -23.19 37.99 32.25
N CYS A 224 -22.79 37.52 31.08
CA CYS A 224 -23.01 36.15 30.63
C CYS A 224 -22.18 35.06 31.33
N GLY A 225 -21.05 35.41 31.96
CA GLY A 225 -20.16 34.42 32.58
C GLY A 225 -19.67 33.38 31.57
N GLU A 226 -19.94 32.09 31.83
CA GLU A 226 -19.59 30.97 30.94
C GLU A 226 -20.64 30.69 29.85
N ARG A 227 -21.78 31.39 29.85
CA ARG A 227 -22.88 31.19 28.89
C ARG A 227 -22.44 31.58 27.49
N LYS A 228 -22.65 30.70 26.51
CA LYS A 228 -22.40 30.96 25.09
C LYS A 228 -23.68 31.33 24.32
N CYS A 229 -24.85 31.17 24.92
CA CYS A 229 -26.13 31.34 24.24
C CYS A 229 -27.30 31.60 25.18
N GLY A 230 -28.46 31.91 24.60
CA GLY A 230 -29.71 32.14 25.33
C GLY A 230 -29.82 33.55 25.92
N VAL A 231 -30.88 33.79 26.70
CA VAL A 231 -31.10 35.11 27.32
C VAL A 231 -30.09 35.40 28.43
N ASP A 232 -29.67 36.65 28.50
CA ASP A 232 -28.83 37.16 29.58
C ASP A 232 -29.64 37.26 30.90
N PRO A 233 -29.14 36.73 32.03
CA PRO A 233 -29.90 36.65 33.28
C PRO A 233 -30.10 38.00 34.00
N VAL A 234 -29.44 39.08 33.55
CA VAL A 234 -29.46 40.40 34.19
C VAL A 234 -30.28 41.41 33.35
N CYS A 235 -30.05 41.43 32.04
CA CYS A 235 -30.71 42.31 31.09
C CYS A 235 -31.98 41.71 30.45
N GLY A 236 -32.16 40.38 30.51
CA GLY A 236 -33.38 39.63 30.18
C GLY A 236 -33.80 39.57 28.69
N THR A 237 -33.72 40.70 27.99
CA THR A 237 -34.05 40.86 26.56
C THR A 237 -32.84 40.81 25.64
N LYS A 238 -31.64 41.08 26.18
CA LYS A 238 -30.37 40.86 25.49
C LYS A 238 -29.98 39.38 25.56
N SER A 239 -29.28 38.90 24.54
CA SER A 239 -28.80 37.51 24.45
C SER A 239 -27.31 37.41 24.75
N CYS A 240 -26.90 36.31 25.38
CA CYS A 240 -25.50 35.95 25.59
C CYS A 240 -24.82 35.34 24.37
N GLY A 241 -25.57 35.07 23.31
CA GLY A 241 -25.05 34.58 22.04
C GLY A 241 -26.07 33.76 21.28
N ILE A 242 -25.71 33.41 20.04
CA ILE A 242 -26.47 32.51 19.18
C ILE A 242 -25.48 31.43 18.76
N CYS A 243 -25.89 30.16 18.88
CA CYS A 243 -25.05 29.04 18.51
C CYS A 243 -24.85 28.92 16.99
N GLY A 244 -23.88 28.11 16.57
CA GLY A 244 -23.62 27.80 15.18
C GLY A 244 -24.80 27.11 14.47
N PHE A 245 -24.73 27.03 13.14
CA PHE A 245 -25.83 26.51 12.30
C PHE A 245 -26.25 25.07 12.63
N TYR A 246 -25.34 24.26 13.18
CA TYR A 246 -25.59 22.88 13.62
C TYR A 246 -25.47 22.72 15.14
N GLU A 247 -25.77 23.76 15.92
CA GLU A 247 -25.69 23.74 17.38
C GLU A 247 -27.00 24.23 18.01
N LYS A 248 -27.44 23.55 19.08
CA LYS A 248 -28.55 23.99 19.94
C LYS A 248 -28.02 24.59 21.22
N CYS A 249 -28.70 25.61 21.75
CA CYS A 249 -28.46 26.05 23.11
C CYS A 249 -29.09 25.03 24.07
N ASN A 250 -28.28 24.38 24.92
CA ASN A 250 -28.78 23.42 25.89
C ASN A 250 -29.22 24.09 27.21
N ASP A 251 -29.79 23.32 28.14
CA ASP A 251 -30.28 23.82 29.43
C ASP A 251 -29.17 24.40 30.34
N GLN A 252 -27.90 24.16 29.99
CA GLN A 252 -26.72 24.73 30.66
C GLN A 252 -26.23 26.03 29.99
N PHE A 253 -26.95 26.53 28.97
CA PHE A 253 -26.61 27.73 28.19
C PHE A 253 -25.27 27.64 27.45
N LEU A 254 -24.89 26.42 27.10
CA LEU A 254 -23.78 26.10 26.22
C LEU A 254 -24.33 25.67 24.85
N CYS A 255 -23.54 25.93 23.80
CA CYS A 255 -23.82 25.43 22.48
C CYS A 255 -23.39 23.97 22.39
N GLU A 256 -24.37 23.11 22.12
CA GLU A 256 -24.25 21.66 22.00
C GLU A 256 -24.51 21.28 20.55
N CYS A 257 -23.61 20.51 19.94
CA CYS A 257 -23.74 20.13 18.55
C CYS A 257 -24.98 19.23 18.32
N VAL A 258 -25.61 19.37 17.16
CA VAL A 258 -26.76 18.58 16.72
C VAL A 258 -26.31 17.68 15.56
N PRO A 259 -26.21 16.36 15.77
CA PRO A 259 -25.82 15.43 14.72
C PRO A 259 -26.80 15.46 13.53
N ASP A 260 -26.27 15.33 12.31
CA ASP A 260 -27.04 15.10 11.09
C ASP A 260 -26.61 13.80 10.40
N CYS A 261 -27.30 12.73 10.79
CA CYS A 261 -27.13 11.41 10.24
C CYS A 261 -28.02 11.14 9.00
N THR A 262 -28.54 12.18 8.33
CA THR A 262 -29.41 12.03 7.16
C THR A 262 -28.69 11.28 6.04
N GLY A 263 -29.16 10.07 5.72
CA GLY A 263 -28.57 9.19 4.71
C GLY A 263 -27.44 8.28 5.21
N ARG A 264 -27.15 8.27 6.52
CA ARG A 264 -26.21 7.34 7.17
C ARG A 264 -26.93 6.24 7.96
N GLN A 265 -26.25 5.12 8.12
CA GLN A 265 -26.66 3.94 8.90
C GLN A 265 -25.64 3.58 9.98
N CYS A 266 -24.36 3.87 9.75
CA CYS A 266 -23.30 3.70 10.73
C CYS A 266 -22.12 4.66 10.50
N GLY A 267 -21.16 4.65 11.43
CA GLY A 267 -20.00 5.54 11.44
C GLY A 267 -20.20 6.81 12.27
N LEU A 268 -19.19 7.68 12.31
CA LEU A 268 -19.28 8.96 13.02
C LEU A 268 -20.17 9.96 12.27
N ASP A 269 -20.86 10.81 13.02
CA ASP A 269 -21.58 11.96 12.50
C ASP A 269 -20.60 12.95 11.81
N PRO A 270 -20.88 13.40 10.57
CA PRO A 270 -19.95 14.23 9.80
C PRO A 270 -19.85 15.70 10.27
N ILE A 271 -20.68 16.13 11.23
CA ILE A 271 -20.75 17.52 11.70
C ILE A 271 -20.06 17.67 13.06
N CYS A 272 -20.49 16.89 14.04
CA CYS A 272 -20.02 16.88 15.42
C CYS A 272 -18.80 15.97 15.63
N GLY A 273 -18.66 14.90 14.82
CA GLY A 273 -17.52 13.98 14.84
C GLY A 273 -17.37 13.10 16.10
N THR A 274 -18.15 13.35 17.16
CA THR A 274 -18.08 12.64 18.45
C THR A 274 -19.17 11.59 18.64
N GLU A 275 -20.33 11.76 17.99
CA GLU A 275 -21.45 10.82 18.06
C GLU A 275 -21.49 9.89 16.85
N THR A 276 -22.08 8.70 17.01
CA THR A 276 -22.19 7.70 15.94
C THR A 276 -23.59 7.67 15.35
N CYS A 277 -23.70 7.71 14.02
CA CYS A 277 -24.94 7.56 13.25
C CYS A 277 -25.54 6.14 13.25
N GLY A 278 -25.18 5.31 14.23
CA GLY A 278 -25.52 3.90 14.31
C GLY A 278 -24.32 2.98 14.16
N TYR A 279 -24.60 1.68 14.19
CA TYR A 279 -23.65 0.60 14.04
C TYR A 279 -24.22 -0.39 13.02
N CYS A 280 -23.37 -0.85 12.12
CA CYS A 280 -23.71 -1.83 11.10
C CYS A 280 -23.93 -3.20 11.75
N GLU A 281 -24.69 -4.09 11.14
CA GLU A 281 -24.98 -5.41 11.71
C GLU A 281 -23.75 -6.36 11.67
N ALA A 282 -23.87 -7.53 12.30
CA ALA A 282 -22.83 -8.54 12.24
C ALA A 282 -22.54 -8.93 10.78
N HIS A 283 -21.25 -9.00 10.43
CA HIS A 283 -20.72 -9.22 9.07
C HIS A 283 -20.81 -8.03 8.10
N GLU A 284 -21.26 -6.85 8.54
CA GLU A 284 -21.17 -5.60 7.78
C GLU A 284 -19.96 -4.73 8.19
N LYS A 285 -19.60 -3.76 7.34
CA LYS A 285 -18.70 -2.64 7.67
C LYS A 285 -19.27 -1.31 7.19
N CYS A 286 -18.95 -0.26 7.93
CA CYS A 286 -19.23 1.12 7.52
C CYS A 286 -18.29 1.49 6.35
N ASN A 287 -18.87 1.84 5.21
CA ASN A 287 -18.11 2.47 4.13
C ASN A 287 -17.85 3.96 4.44
N LEU A 288 -17.08 4.65 3.59
CA LEU A 288 -16.71 6.06 3.81
C LEU A 288 -17.89 7.04 3.73
N VAL A 289 -19.00 6.67 3.07
CA VAL A 289 -20.20 7.52 3.03
C VAL A 289 -21.13 7.32 4.23
N GLY A 290 -20.93 6.29 5.05
CA GLY A 290 -21.71 6.00 6.26
C GLY A 290 -22.81 4.95 6.07
N ILE A 291 -22.71 4.15 5.02
CA ILE A 291 -23.66 3.06 4.68
C ILE A 291 -23.05 1.72 5.10
N CYS A 292 -23.91 0.79 5.50
CA CYS A 292 -23.56 -0.60 5.77
C CYS A 292 -23.25 -1.34 4.47
N GLU A 293 -22.05 -1.91 4.35
CA GLU A 293 -21.68 -2.83 3.27
C GLU A 293 -21.35 -4.21 3.84
N CYS A 294 -22.03 -5.24 3.34
CA CYS A 294 -21.80 -6.64 3.74
C CYS A 294 -20.39 -7.09 3.32
N VAL A 295 -19.62 -7.66 4.25
CA VAL A 295 -18.23 -8.07 4.05
C VAL A 295 -18.18 -9.56 3.69
N PRO A 296 -17.73 -9.95 2.48
CA PRO A 296 -17.80 -11.34 2.02
C PRO A 296 -17.09 -12.34 2.95
N GLN A 297 -17.83 -13.30 3.50
CA GLN A 297 -17.30 -14.29 4.47
C GLN A 297 -16.70 -15.52 3.76
N CYS A 298 -15.71 -15.30 2.90
CA CYS A 298 -15.15 -16.34 2.03
C CYS A 298 -14.44 -17.48 2.77
N GLY A 299 -13.79 -17.23 3.91
CA GLY A 299 -12.97 -18.24 4.59
C GLY A 299 -11.90 -18.82 3.65
N ASP A 300 -11.87 -20.14 3.51
CA ASP A 300 -10.97 -20.86 2.59
C ASP A 300 -11.46 -20.91 1.12
N ARG A 301 -12.65 -20.36 0.82
CA ARG A 301 -13.20 -20.35 -0.55
C ARG A 301 -12.40 -19.39 -1.43
N LYS A 302 -11.87 -19.91 -2.52
CA LYS A 302 -11.16 -19.17 -3.59
C LYS A 302 -12.08 -18.81 -4.76
N CYS A 303 -13.30 -19.34 -4.79
CA CYS A 303 -14.24 -19.15 -5.88
C CYS A 303 -15.70 -19.34 -5.46
N GLY A 304 -16.59 -18.97 -6.38
CA GLY A 304 -18.04 -19.16 -6.23
C GLY A 304 -18.68 -18.13 -5.31
N ILE A 305 -19.97 -18.30 -5.05
CA ILE A 305 -20.75 -17.39 -4.19
C ILE A 305 -20.63 -17.83 -2.73
N GLU A 306 -20.53 -16.87 -1.81
CA GLU A 306 -20.57 -17.11 -0.36
C GLU A 306 -21.98 -16.87 0.21
N PRO A 307 -22.41 -17.67 1.21
CA PRO A 307 -23.82 -17.77 1.59
C PRO A 307 -24.39 -16.54 2.31
N VAL A 308 -23.57 -15.69 2.93
CA VAL A 308 -24.00 -14.53 3.74
C VAL A 308 -24.32 -13.34 2.85
N CYS A 309 -23.32 -12.75 2.20
CA CYS A 309 -23.51 -11.56 1.36
C CYS A 309 -23.98 -11.88 -0.08
N GLN A 310 -24.04 -13.16 -0.47
CA GLN A 310 -24.35 -13.61 -1.85
C GLN A 310 -23.39 -13.02 -2.92
N THR A 311 -22.17 -12.66 -2.50
CA THR A 311 -21.09 -12.12 -3.33
C THR A 311 -20.11 -13.22 -3.76
N SER A 312 -19.37 -12.98 -4.85
CA SER A 312 -18.33 -13.90 -5.33
C SER A 312 -17.02 -13.78 -4.53
N CYS A 313 -16.46 -14.92 -4.13
CA CYS A 313 -15.12 -15.04 -3.55
C CYS A 313 -13.99 -15.09 -4.59
N GLY A 314 -14.34 -15.05 -5.87
CA GLY A 314 -13.41 -15.19 -6.98
C GLY A 314 -13.95 -16.08 -8.09
N ASN A 315 -13.20 -16.10 -9.19
CA ASN A 315 -13.45 -16.98 -10.33
C ASN A 315 -12.20 -17.83 -10.57
N CYS A 316 -12.41 -19.10 -10.89
CA CYS A 316 -11.33 -19.98 -11.29
C CYS A 316 -10.80 -19.59 -12.67
N THR A 317 -9.48 -19.68 -12.86
CA THR A 317 -8.88 -19.58 -14.19
C THR A 317 -9.13 -20.89 -14.95
N PRO A 318 -9.69 -20.84 -16.18
CA PRO A 318 -9.79 -22.02 -17.03
C PRO A 318 -8.41 -22.70 -17.16
N PRO A 319 -8.34 -24.03 -17.05
CA PRO A 319 -9.44 -25.00 -17.15
C PRO A 319 -10.15 -25.38 -15.83
N ASN A 320 -9.88 -24.67 -14.73
CA ASN A 320 -10.44 -25.03 -13.43
C ASN A 320 -11.87 -24.51 -13.27
N GLU A 321 -12.74 -25.33 -12.69
CA GLU A 321 -14.11 -25.00 -12.30
C GLU A 321 -14.21 -24.95 -10.76
N CYS A 322 -15.29 -24.35 -10.24
CA CYS A 322 -15.46 -24.16 -8.80
C CYS A 322 -16.31 -25.29 -8.20
N ASN A 323 -15.77 -26.03 -7.25
CA ASN A 323 -16.51 -27.09 -6.53
C ASN A 323 -17.41 -26.51 -5.43
N GLU A 324 -18.25 -27.37 -4.82
CA GLU A 324 -19.19 -26.96 -3.77
C GLU A 324 -18.48 -26.35 -2.55
N GLN A 325 -17.27 -26.84 -2.24
CA GLN A 325 -16.38 -26.36 -1.17
C GLN A 325 -15.76 -24.99 -1.48
N GLY A 326 -15.93 -24.45 -2.70
CA GLY A 326 -15.39 -23.15 -3.11
C GLY A 326 -13.91 -23.20 -3.48
N GLN A 327 -13.39 -24.36 -3.86
CA GLN A 327 -12.04 -24.55 -4.37
C GLN A 327 -12.07 -24.70 -5.89
N CYS A 328 -10.99 -24.27 -6.54
CA CYS A 328 -10.81 -24.44 -7.98
C CYS A 328 -10.17 -25.80 -8.26
N GLU A 329 -10.95 -26.72 -8.83
CA GLU A 329 -10.49 -28.03 -9.27
C GLU A 329 -10.52 -28.10 -10.80
N CYS A 330 -9.59 -28.85 -11.38
CA CYS A 330 -9.46 -28.93 -12.83
C CYS A 330 -10.55 -29.86 -13.41
N SER A 331 -11.36 -29.35 -14.34
CA SER A 331 -12.48 -30.08 -14.95
C SER A 331 -12.00 -30.85 -16.20
N PRO A 332 -11.93 -32.20 -16.20
CA PRO A 332 -11.27 -32.96 -17.26
C PRO A 332 -12.10 -33.03 -18.56
N ASP A 333 -11.48 -32.75 -19.71
CA ASP A 333 -12.17 -32.86 -21.01
C ASP A 333 -11.97 -34.24 -21.66
N CYS A 334 -12.81 -35.18 -21.24
CA CYS A 334 -12.83 -36.55 -21.75
C CYS A 334 -13.77 -36.76 -22.96
N ARG A 335 -14.23 -35.69 -23.62
CA ARG A 335 -15.19 -35.82 -24.73
C ARG A 335 -14.58 -36.58 -25.92
N GLY A 336 -15.10 -37.77 -26.20
CA GLY A 336 -14.62 -38.65 -27.27
C GLY A 336 -13.47 -39.59 -26.86
N ARG A 337 -13.13 -39.65 -25.56
CA ARG A 337 -12.14 -40.59 -25.00
C ARG A 337 -12.85 -41.61 -24.11
N ASP A 338 -12.57 -42.89 -24.33
CA ASP A 338 -13.01 -44.01 -23.48
C ASP A 338 -11.99 -44.30 -22.37
N CYS A 339 -10.70 -44.06 -22.64
CA CYS A 339 -9.60 -44.31 -21.72
C CYS A 339 -8.39 -43.38 -21.95
N GLY A 340 -7.35 -43.54 -21.13
CA GLY A 340 -6.18 -42.65 -21.10
C GLY A 340 -6.37 -41.48 -20.14
N VAL A 341 -5.58 -40.41 -20.28
CA VAL A 341 -5.81 -39.15 -19.54
C VAL A 341 -6.39 -38.07 -20.45
N ASP A 342 -7.09 -37.12 -19.84
CA ASP A 342 -7.60 -35.93 -20.49
C ASP A 342 -6.44 -34.94 -20.79
N PRO A 343 -6.46 -34.24 -21.93
CA PRO A 343 -5.34 -33.39 -22.35
C PRO A 343 -5.22 -32.08 -21.56
N VAL A 344 -6.19 -31.75 -20.70
CA VAL A 344 -6.33 -30.46 -20.03
C VAL A 344 -5.84 -30.52 -18.57
N CYS A 345 -6.27 -31.52 -17.81
CA CYS A 345 -5.94 -31.69 -16.39
C CYS A 345 -4.97 -32.84 -16.12
N GLY A 346 -4.76 -33.75 -17.09
CA GLY A 346 -3.97 -34.96 -16.89
C GLY A 346 -4.68 -36.02 -16.05
N GLN A 347 -5.99 -35.88 -15.83
CA GLN A 347 -6.78 -36.84 -15.06
C GLN A 347 -7.27 -38.00 -15.94
N SER A 348 -7.45 -39.19 -15.35
CA SER A 348 -7.85 -40.39 -16.09
C SER A 348 -9.28 -40.30 -16.63
N CYS A 349 -9.43 -40.34 -17.96
CA CYS A 349 -10.74 -40.45 -18.62
C CYS A 349 -11.36 -41.84 -18.51
N GLY A 350 -10.55 -42.86 -18.22
CA GLY A 350 -11.02 -44.22 -18.02
C GLY A 350 -9.92 -45.24 -18.22
N THR A 351 -10.25 -46.50 -17.95
CA THR A 351 -9.45 -47.68 -18.28
C THR A 351 -10.22 -48.54 -19.25
N CYS A 352 -9.56 -48.96 -20.32
CA CYS A 352 -10.17 -49.79 -21.35
C CYS A 352 -10.52 -51.18 -20.77
N PRO A 353 -11.50 -51.92 -21.36
CA PRO A 353 -11.86 -53.27 -20.92
C PRO A 353 -10.68 -54.26 -20.94
N GLU A 354 -10.84 -55.41 -20.28
CA GLU A 354 -9.87 -56.51 -20.33
C GLU A 354 -9.49 -56.85 -21.79
N ASN A 355 -8.20 -57.08 -22.02
CA ASN A 355 -7.61 -57.30 -23.34
C ASN A 355 -7.92 -56.19 -24.37
N SER A 356 -8.13 -54.94 -23.93
CA SER A 356 -8.24 -53.76 -24.80
C SER A 356 -7.18 -52.71 -24.44
N ILE A 357 -6.80 -51.87 -25.40
CA ILE A 357 -5.74 -50.86 -25.25
C ILE A 357 -6.30 -49.47 -25.57
N CYS A 358 -5.71 -48.44 -24.96
CA CYS A 358 -5.94 -47.04 -25.27
C CYS A 358 -5.04 -46.64 -26.46
N ASN A 359 -5.62 -46.17 -27.57
CA ASN A 359 -4.83 -45.45 -28.57
C ASN A 359 -4.53 -44.01 -28.11
N LEU A 360 -3.72 -43.26 -28.86
CA LEU A 360 -3.38 -41.87 -28.52
C LEU A 360 -4.63 -40.95 -28.47
N ASP A 361 -5.60 -41.23 -29.34
CA ASP A 361 -6.89 -40.52 -29.43
C ASP A 361 -7.81 -40.79 -28.22
N GLY A 362 -7.50 -41.78 -27.37
CA GLY A 362 -8.22 -42.11 -26.15
C GLY A 362 -9.27 -43.20 -26.30
N GLN A 363 -9.32 -43.91 -27.43
CA GLN A 363 -10.32 -44.92 -27.72
C GLN A 363 -9.89 -46.31 -27.26
N CYS A 364 -10.87 -47.12 -26.83
CA CYS A 364 -10.69 -48.55 -26.59
C CYS A 364 -10.58 -49.31 -27.91
N PHE A 365 -9.51 -50.08 -28.12
CA PHE A 365 -9.46 -51.06 -29.21
C PHE A 365 -8.92 -52.41 -28.74
N ALA A 366 -9.46 -53.49 -29.29
CA ALA A 366 -8.90 -54.83 -29.11
C ALA A 366 -7.57 -54.93 -29.91
N PRO A 367 -6.47 -55.41 -29.32
CA PRO A 367 -5.19 -55.49 -29.99
C PRO A 367 -5.19 -56.61 -31.03
N SER A 368 -5.48 -56.26 -32.27
CA SER A 368 -4.83 -56.94 -33.38
C SER A 368 -3.33 -56.62 -33.36
N ILE A 369 -2.51 -57.61 -33.66
CA ILE A 369 -1.07 -57.45 -33.87
C ILE A 369 -0.85 -56.46 -35.01
N VAL A 370 -0.33 -55.27 -34.69
CA VAL A 370 -0.06 -54.19 -35.64
C VAL A 370 1.34 -53.68 -35.38
N CYS A 371 2.16 -53.63 -36.44
CA CYS A 371 3.38 -52.86 -36.47
C CYS A 371 3.13 -51.56 -37.22
N SER A 372 3.40 -50.43 -36.59
CA SER A 372 3.33 -49.08 -37.19
C SER A 372 4.55 -48.28 -36.73
N ASP A 373 5.11 -47.46 -37.62
CA ASP A 373 6.15 -46.48 -37.29
C ASP A 373 7.38 -47.09 -36.57
N ASP A 374 7.79 -48.29 -36.99
CA ASP A 374 8.85 -49.15 -36.42
C ASP A 374 8.57 -49.71 -34.99
N TRP A 375 7.32 -49.70 -34.51
CA TRP A 375 6.89 -50.31 -33.24
C TRP A 375 5.78 -51.35 -33.45
N CYS A 376 5.92 -52.53 -32.84
CA CYS A 376 4.94 -53.60 -32.90
C CYS A 376 4.20 -53.74 -31.57
N LEU A 377 2.87 -53.81 -31.65
CA LEU A 377 1.96 -53.99 -30.54
C LEU A 377 1.84 -55.48 -30.16
N ILE A 378 2.32 -55.82 -28.98
CA ILE A 378 2.28 -57.15 -28.39
C ILE A 378 1.06 -57.22 -27.44
N PRO A 379 0.07 -58.11 -27.68
CA PRO A 379 -1.12 -58.21 -26.84
C PRO A 379 -0.80 -58.84 -25.48
N ALA A 380 -1.61 -58.56 -24.45
CA ALA A 380 -1.58 -59.30 -23.19
C ALA A 380 -1.91 -60.79 -23.39
N GLY A 381 -1.38 -61.66 -22.52
CA GLY A 381 -1.66 -63.10 -22.54
C GLY A 381 -0.66 -63.95 -21.77
N THR A 382 -0.85 -65.27 -21.83
CA THR A 382 -0.03 -66.26 -21.10
C THR A 382 0.74 -67.15 -22.08
N PHE A 383 1.97 -67.53 -21.73
CA PHE A 383 2.81 -68.45 -22.50
C PHE A 383 3.68 -69.33 -21.60
N GLU A 384 4.18 -70.43 -22.17
CA GLU A 384 5.17 -71.29 -21.51
C GLU A 384 6.59 -70.76 -21.80
N MET A 385 7.25 -70.26 -20.76
CA MET A 385 8.61 -69.71 -20.80
C MET A 385 9.65 -70.81 -20.55
N GLY A 386 10.76 -70.78 -21.28
CA GLY A 386 11.88 -71.72 -21.14
C GLY A 386 11.83 -72.97 -22.02
N ALA A 387 12.75 -73.90 -21.74
CA ALA A 387 13.05 -75.08 -22.55
C ALA A 387 12.63 -76.38 -21.86
N PRO A 388 11.98 -77.33 -22.56
CA PRO A 388 11.72 -78.65 -21.99
C PRO A 388 13.01 -79.44 -21.81
N GLN A 389 13.17 -80.05 -20.63
CA GLN A 389 14.38 -80.79 -20.27
C GLN A 389 14.60 -81.97 -21.24
N GLY A 390 15.73 -81.95 -21.94
CA GLY A 390 16.11 -82.98 -22.91
C GLY A 390 16.09 -82.54 -24.37
N GLU A 391 15.72 -81.28 -24.69
CA GLU A 391 15.96 -80.73 -26.01
C GLU A 391 17.46 -80.66 -26.37
N PRO A 392 17.84 -80.80 -27.65
CA PRO A 392 19.20 -80.57 -28.10
C PRO A 392 19.70 -79.16 -27.76
N GLU A 393 20.93 -79.06 -27.26
CA GLU A 393 21.57 -77.82 -26.78
C GLU A 393 20.86 -77.16 -25.56
N TYR A 394 19.92 -77.81 -24.87
CA TYR A 394 19.30 -77.37 -23.60
C TYR A 394 20.34 -76.94 -22.57
N ARG A 395 20.04 -75.89 -21.79
CA ARG A 395 20.84 -75.45 -20.65
C ARG A 395 20.04 -75.41 -19.36
N PHE A 396 20.70 -75.59 -18.23
CA PHE A 396 20.00 -75.70 -16.93
C PHE A 396 19.31 -74.39 -16.50
N ASP A 397 19.85 -73.25 -16.95
CA ASP A 397 19.39 -71.88 -16.71
C ASP A 397 18.24 -71.46 -17.64
N GLU A 398 17.81 -72.33 -18.55
CA GLU A 398 16.64 -72.13 -19.44
C GLU A 398 15.38 -72.87 -18.93
N GLY A 399 15.40 -73.45 -17.71
CA GLY A 399 14.33 -74.31 -17.21
C GLY A 399 14.12 -74.24 -15.69
N PRO A 400 13.01 -74.82 -15.18
CA PRO A 400 11.99 -75.58 -15.91
C PRO A 400 11.10 -74.70 -16.81
N VAL A 401 10.39 -75.35 -17.73
CA VAL A 401 9.25 -74.72 -18.43
C VAL A 401 8.18 -74.35 -17.41
N HIS A 402 7.67 -73.13 -17.50
CA HIS A 402 6.65 -72.62 -16.57
C HIS A 402 5.76 -71.56 -17.24
N SER A 403 4.53 -71.41 -16.74
CA SER A 403 3.52 -70.54 -17.33
C SER A 403 3.68 -69.08 -16.84
N VAL A 404 3.95 -68.16 -17.76
CA VAL A 404 4.10 -66.72 -17.46
C VAL A 404 2.98 -65.94 -18.13
N THR A 405 2.31 -65.11 -17.35
CA THR A 405 1.31 -64.16 -17.85
C THR A 405 1.94 -62.78 -18.00
N ILE A 406 1.79 -62.17 -19.17
CA ILE A 406 2.01 -60.75 -19.37
C ILE A 406 0.62 -60.10 -19.31
N SER A 407 0.27 -59.50 -18.17
CA SER A 407 -1.11 -59.03 -17.89
C SER A 407 -1.53 -57.82 -18.72
N ARG A 408 -0.56 -57.12 -19.34
CA ARG A 408 -0.74 -55.84 -20.02
C ARG A 408 -0.03 -55.84 -21.37
N SER A 409 -0.73 -55.37 -22.39
CA SER A 409 -0.17 -55.24 -23.74
C SER A 409 0.93 -54.17 -23.77
N PHE A 410 1.95 -54.36 -24.61
CA PHE A 410 3.09 -53.45 -24.73
C PHE A 410 3.52 -53.24 -26.17
N TYR A 411 4.26 -52.16 -26.42
CA TYR A 411 4.97 -51.95 -27.68
C TYR A 411 6.42 -52.38 -27.51
N ILE A 412 6.97 -53.08 -28.50
CA ILE A 412 8.40 -53.33 -28.63
C ILE A 412 8.86 -52.83 -30.00
N LYS A 413 10.09 -52.31 -30.11
CA LYS A 413 10.59 -51.85 -31.40
C LYS A 413 10.63 -53.05 -32.35
N GLN A 414 10.18 -52.85 -33.59
CA GLN A 414 10.10 -53.90 -34.62
C GLN A 414 11.47 -54.50 -34.97
N THR A 415 12.53 -53.72 -34.75
CA THR A 415 13.92 -54.10 -34.97
C THR A 415 14.79 -53.69 -33.78
N GLU A 416 16.01 -54.22 -33.78
CA GLU A 416 17.14 -53.69 -33.00
C GLU A 416 17.29 -52.16 -33.22
N VAL A 417 17.74 -51.42 -32.19
CA VAL A 417 18.05 -49.99 -32.34
C VAL A 417 19.24 -49.83 -33.30
N THR A 418 19.06 -48.99 -34.31
CA THR A 418 20.05 -48.80 -35.38
C THR A 418 21.11 -47.74 -35.03
N GLN A 419 22.25 -47.81 -35.73
CA GLN A 419 23.32 -46.82 -35.62
C GLN A 419 22.87 -45.41 -35.98
N GLY A 420 21.90 -45.27 -36.89
CA GLY A 420 21.33 -43.98 -37.27
C GLY A 420 20.48 -43.36 -36.16
N GLU A 421 19.61 -44.15 -35.53
CA GLU A 421 18.78 -43.70 -34.40
C GLU A 421 19.66 -43.32 -33.21
N TRP A 422 20.62 -44.17 -32.85
CA TRP A 422 21.57 -43.91 -31.77
C TRP A 422 22.39 -42.64 -32.01
N GLN A 423 22.98 -42.48 -33.19
CA GLN A 423 23.78 -41.31 -33.54
C GLN A 423 22.95 -40.02 -33.61
N SER A 424 21.65 -40.11 -33.87
CA SER A 424 20.74 -38.96 -33.89
C SER A 424 20.33 -38.51 -32.49
N LEU A 425 20.19 -39.44 -31.54
CA LEU A 425 19.78 -39.14 -30.16
C LEU A 425 20.97 -38.85 -29.22
N MET A 426 22.01 -39.70 -29.26
CA MET A 426 23.12 -39.68 -28.29
C MET A 426 24.34 -38.90 -28.78
N GLY A 427 24.34 -38.42 -30.03
CA GLY A 427 25.42 -37.62 -30.61
C GLY A 427 26.73 -38.34 -30.90
N ASN A 428 26.84 -39.65 -30.64
CA ASN A 428 28.00 -40.49 -30.96
C ASN A 428 27.59 -41.82 -31.63
N ASN A 429 28.54 -42.64 -32.06
CA ASN A 429 28.29 -44.03 -32.48
C ASN A 429 29.41 -44.93 -31.92
N PRO A 430 29.14 -45.76 -30.89
CA PRO A 430 30.16 -46.64 -30.28
C PRO A 430 30.51 -47.85 -31.14
N SER A 431 29.68 -48.18 -32.14
CA SER A 431 29.76 -49.42 -32.94
C SER A 431 31.15 -49.70 -33.50
N ASN A 432 31.54 -50.97 -33.54
CA ASN A 432 32.72 -51.45 -34.23
C ASN A 432 32.47 -51.61 -35.75
N PHE A 433 31.25 -51.94 -36.16
CA PHE A 433 30.84 -52.15 -37.56
C PHE A 433 30.25 -50.90 -38.21
N GLN A 434 30.88 -49.74 -38.03
CA GLN A 434 30.42 -48.44 -38.58
C GLN A 434 30.28 -48.46 -40.11
N SER A 435 31.11 -49.25 -40.80
CA SER A 435 31.05 -49.48 -42.25
C SER A 435 29.82 -50.27 -42.73
N CYS A 436 28.96 -50.75 -41.82
CA CYS A 436 27.68 -51.35 -42.14
C CYS A 436 26.61 -50.28 -42.47
N GLY A 437 26.76 -49.07 -41.92
CA GLY A 437 25.89 -47.92 -42.18
C GLY A 437 24.67 -47.81 -41.26
N ASN A 438 23.96 -46.69 -41.38
CA ASN A 438 22.95 -46.22 -40.40
C ASN A 438 21.79 -47.19 -40.11
N LYS A 439 21.52 -48.19 -40.97
CA LYS A 439 20.44 -49.18 -40.78
C LYS A 439 20.93 -50.52 -40.18
N CYS A 440 22.20 -50.63 -39.78
CA CYS A 440 22.67 -51.76 -38.99
C CYS A 440 22.48 -51.47 -37.48
N PRO A 441 22.39 -52.49 -36.61
CA PRO A 441 22.23 -52.30 -35.17
C PRO A 441 23.42 -51.57 -34.55
N VAL A 442 23.16 -50.81 -33.47
CA VAL A 442 24.20 -50.13 -32.68
C VAL A 442 24.82 -51.06 -31.66
N GLU A 443 26.03 -51.54 -31.92
CA GLU A 443 26.78 -52.40 -30.99
C GLU A 443 27.89 -51.65 -30.24
N MET A 444 28.65 -52.39 -29.40
CA MET A 444 29.57 -51.85 -28.39
C MET A 444 28.91 -51.05 -27.24
N VAL A 445 27.59 -51.21 -27.01
CA VAL A 445 26.87 -50.56 -25.89
C VAL A 445 26.81 -51.44 -24.63
N TYR A 446 27.10 -50.84 -23.48
CA TYR A 446 26.90 -51.42 -22.15
C TYR A 446 25.42 -51.30 -21.73
N TRP A 447 25.00 -52.07 -20.73
CA TRP A 447 23.63 -51.99 -20.19
C TRP A 447 23.27 -50.59 -19.66
N TYR A 448 24.25 -49.85 -19.10
CA TYR A 448 24.05 -48.46 -18.68
C TYR A 448 23.76 -47.52 -19.85
N ASP A 449 24.45 -47.70 -20.98
CA ASP A 449 24.18 -46.92 -22.20
C ASP A 449 22.75 -47.17 -22.70
N ALA A 450 22.32 -48.44 -22.63
CA ALA A 450 21.01 -48.90 -23.08
C ALA A 450 19.84 -48.26 -22.29
N VAL A 451 19.96 -48.17 -20.95
CA VAL A 451 18.95 -47.48 -20.12
C VAL A 451 19.01 -45.96 -20.24
N ALA A 452 20.20 -45.38 -20.45
CA ALA A 452 20.34 -43.94 -20.71
C ALA A 452 19.72 -43.53 -22.06
N TYR A 453 19.85 -44.37 -23.10
CA TYR A 453 19.16 -44.18 -24.38
C TYR A 453 17.64 -44.24 -24.22
N ALA A 454 17.13 -45.18 -23.43
CA ALA A 454 15.69 -45.30 -23.16
C ALA A 454 15.13 -44.07 -22.41
N ASN A 455 15.85 -43.55 -21.40
CA ASN A 455 15.49 -42.28 -20.77
C ASN A 455 15.52 -41.11 -21.76
N ALA A 456 16.61 -40.93 -22.52
CA ALA A 456 16.72 -39.85 -23.50
C ALA A 456 15.59 -39.91 -24.56
N LEU A 457 15.18 -41.11 -24.99
CA LEU A 457 14.08 -41.30 -25.93
C LEU A 457 12.74 -40.91 -25.31
N SER A 458 12.53 -41.22 -24.03
CA SER A 458 11.37 -40.76 -23.24
C SER A 458 11.32 -39.23 -23.15
N GLU A 459 12.46 -38.60 -22.85
CA GLU A 459 12.59 -37.14 -22.75
C GLU A 459 12.28 -36.44 -24.09
N THR A 460 12.69 -36.99 -25.25
CA THR A 460 12.34 -36.40 -26.56
C THR A 460 10.84 -36.38 -26.85
N GLN A 461 10.06 -37.25 -26.18
CA GLN A 461 8.61 -37.34 -26.33
C GLN A 461 7.85 -36.82 -25.11
N SER A 462 8.54 -36.19 -24.15
CA SER A 462 7.98 -35.72 -22.88
C SER A 462 7.32 -36.81 -22.02
N LEU A 463 7.73 -38.07 -22.18
CA LEU A 463 7.28 -39.20 -21.36
C LEU A 463 8.10 -39.29 -20.06
N GLU A 464 7.57 -40.04 -19.09
CA GLU A 464 8.24 -40.36 -17.84
C GLU A 464 9.46 -41.27 -18.05
N SER A 465 10.61 -40.91 -17.49
CA SER A 465 11.79 -41.78 -17.50
C SER A 465 11.57 -43.02 -16.62
N CYS A 466 11.62 -44.21 -17.23
CA CYS A 466 11.46 -45.48 -16.53
C CYS A 466 12.63 -45.87 -15.61
N TYR A 467 13.79 -45.20 -15.74
CA TYR A 467 14.95 -45.43 -14.88
C TYR A 467 15.36 -44.16 -14.14
N THR A 468 15.60 -44.28 -12.84
CA THR A 468 16.22 -43.22 -12.05
C THR A 468 17.74 -43.42 -12.06
N LEU A 469 18.45 -42.55 -12.78
CA LEU A 469 19.90 -42.60 -12.96
C LEU A 469 20.59 -41.63 -11.98
N SER A 470 21.54 -42.13 -11.20
CA SER A 470 22.32 -41.31 -10.26
C SER A 470 23.80 -41.72 -10.23
N ASN A 471 24.66 -40.86 -9.69
CA ASN A 471 26.09 -41.13 -9.52
C ASN A 471 26.81 -41.58 -10.82
N CYS A 472 26.39 -41.01 -11.96
CA CYS A 472 26.90 -41.39 -13.28
C CYS A 472 28.34 -40.93 -13.52
N THR A 473 29.15 -41.77 -14.16
CA THR A 473 30.53 -41.47 -14.58
C THR A 473 30.65 -41.58 -16.09
N GLY A 474 31.27 -40.58 -16.75
CA GLY A 474 31.40 -40.54 -18.21
C GLY A 474 30.11 -40.09 -18.91
N ALA A 475 29.97 -40.44 -20.19
CA ALA A 475 28.78 -40.17 -21.00
C ALA A 475 28.31 -41.43 -21.76
N PRO A 476 27.01 -41.60 -22.06
CA PRO A 476 26.51 -42.77 -22.78
C PRO A 476 27.23 -43.00 -24.12
N GLY A 477 27.47 -44.25 -24.47
CA GLY A 477 28.23 -44.63 -25.67
C GLY A 477 29.74 -44.41 -25.54
N THR A 478 30.28 -44.28 -24.32
CA THR A 478 31.72 -44.15 -24.07
C THR A 478 32.24 -45.23 -23.12
N VAL A 479 33.50 -45.63 -23.30
CA VAL A 479 34.12 -46.70 -22.51
C VAL A 479 34.19 -46.27 -21.04
N GLY A 480 33.51 -47.01 -20.16
CA GLY A 480 33.43 -46.72 -18.73
C GLY A 480 32.18 -45.97 -18.30
N TYR A 481 31.20 -45.76 -19.18
CA TYR A 481 29.90 -45.24 -18.74
C TYR A 481 29.22 -46.19 -17.75
N LYS A 482 28.77 -45.63 -16.63
CA LYS A 482 28.20 -46.36 -15.49
C LYS A 482 27.38 -45.39 -14.64
N CYS A 483 26.27 -45.87 -14.09
CA CYS A 483 25.47 -45.17 -13.09
C CYS A 483 25.06 -46.14 -11.97
N THR A 484 24.62 -45.59 -10.84
CA THR A 484 23.61 -46.26 -10.01
C THR A 484 22.27 -46.13 -10.73
N VAL A 485 21.54 -47.24 -10.87
CA VAL A 485 20.29 -47.30 -11.64
C VAL A 485 19.22 -47.99 -10.81
N GLU A 486 18.14 -47.26 -10.56
CA GLU A 486 16.89 -47.74 -10.01
C GLU A 486 15.87 -47.85 -11.14
N PHE A 487 15.02 -48.88 -11.11
CA PHE A 487 13.98 -49.11 -12.11
C PHE A 487 12.63 -48.74 -11.49
N ASN A 488 11.92 -47.79 -12.11
CA ASN A 488 10.70 -47.19 -11.56
C ASN A 488 9.46 -48.12 -11.69
N GLY A 489 9.68 -49.39 -12.07
CA GLY A 489 8.67 -50.44 -12.12
C GLY A 489 7.93 -50.52 -13.46
N LEU A 490 7.15 -51.60 -13.62
CA LEU A 490 6.50 -51.96 -14.88
C LEU A 490 5.29 -51.08 -15.29
N GLY A 491 4.93 -50.10 -14.45
CA GLY A 491 3.88 -49.11 -14.68
C GLY A 491 4.39 -47.72 -15.09
N CYS A 492 5.71 -47.54 -15.25
CA CYS A 492 6.27 -46.32 -15.85
C CYS A 492 5.81 -46.17 -17.31
N THR A 493 5.64 -44.93 -17.76
CA THR A 493 4.95 -44.62 -19.02
C THR A 493 5.86 -44.39 -20.24
N GLY A 494 7.17 -44.36 -20.03
CA GLY A 494 8.16 -44.12 -21.09
C GLY A 494 8.80 -45.38 -21.68
N TYR A 495 9.95 -45.15 -22.31
CA TYR A 495 10.78 -46.17 -22.93
C TYR A 495 11.68 -46.85 -21.90
N ARG A 496 11.87 -48.17 -22.04
CA ARG A 496 12.76 -48.99 -21.21
C ARG A 496 13.28 -50.21 -21.96
N LEU A 497 14.11 -51.03 -21.31
CA LEU A 497 14.41 -52.37 -21.81
C LEU A 497 13.23 -53.32 -21.50
N PRO A 498 12.91 -54.29 -22.38
CA PRO A 498 11.91 -55.32 -22.08
C PRO A 498 12.38 -56.18 -20.90
N THR A 499 11.44 -56.78 -20.14
CA THR A 499 11.83 -57.86 -19.22
C THR A 499 12.23 -59.11 -19.99
N GLU A 500 12.89 -60.05 -19.34
CA GLU A 500 13.30 -61.29 -20.01
C GLU A 500 12.07 -62.13 -20.46
N ALA A 501 10.97 -62.04 -19.71
CA ALA A 501 9.70 -62.67 -20.07
C ALA A 501 8.95 -61.92 -21.18
N GLU A 502 8.88 -60.58 -21.12
CA GLU A 502 8.30 -59.76 -22.21
C GLU A 502 9.06 -60.01 -23.53
N TRP A 503 10.39 -60.13 -23.45
CA TRP A 503 11.23 -60.46 -24.60
C TRP A 503 10.93 -61.85 -25.17
N GLU A 504 10.92 -62.90 -24.35
CA GLU A 504 10.70 -64.26 -24.87
C GLU A 504 9.28 -64.46 -25.39
N TYR A 505 8.28 -63.85 -24.75
CA TYR A 505 6.91 -63.84 -25.23
C TYR A 505 6.81 -63.22 -26.63
N ALA A 506 7.37 -62.00 -26.78
CA ALA A 506 7.43 -61.29 -28.05
C ALA A 506 8.19 -62.08 -29.13
N ALA A 507 9.31 -62.69 -28.78
CA ALA A 507 10.15 -63.49 -29.68
C ALA A 507 9.44 -64.77 -30.17
N ARG A 508 8.72 -65.46 -29.27
CA ARG A 508 7.98 -66.70 -29.58
C ARG A 508 6.80 -66.46 -30.51
N ALA A 509 6.06 -65.38 -30.33
CA ALA A 509 4.86 -65.07 -31.11
C ALA A 509 3.88 -66.26 -31.25
N GLY A 510 3.66 -66.99 -30.14
CA GLY A 510 2.82 -68.20 -30.08
C GLY A 510 3.52 -69.53 -30.41
N VAL A 511 4.80 -69.52 -30.79
CA VAL A 511 5.57 -70.74 -31.09
C VAL A 511 6.17 -71.37 -29.82
N THR A 512 5.85 -72.64 -29.58
CA THR A 512 6.38 -73.43 -28.45
C THR A 512 7.76 -74.02 -28.72
N GLY A 513 8.02 -74.44 -29.96
CA GLY A 513 9.30 -75.00 -30.40
C GLY A 513 10.46 -73.99 -30.44
N PRO A 514 11.70 -74.45 -30.68
CA PRO A 514 12.89 -73.64 -30.45
C PRO A 514 13.10 -72.45 -31.39
N ARG A 515 12.37 -72.36 -32.51
CA ARG A 515 12.43 -71.32 -33.55
C ARG A 515 11.08 -71.17 -34.23
N TYR A 516 10.78 -69.97 -34.73
CA TYR A 516 9.60 -69.68 -35.54
C TYR A 516 9.79 -69.95 -37.06
N GLY A 517 10.94 -70.46 -37.49
CA GLY A 517 11.23 -70.75 -38.90
C GLY A 517 12.60 -71.40 -39.14
N ASP A 518 12.99 -71.50 -40.40
CA ASP A 518 14.34 -71.95 -40.78
C ASP A 518 15.41 -70.91 -40.42
N ILE A 519 16.56 -71.38 -39.92
CA ILE A 519 17.57 -70.50 -39.32
C ILE A 519 18.28 -69.60 -40.34
N ASP A 520 18.42 -70.02 -41.59
CA ASP A 520 19.01 -69.21 -42.66
C ASP A 520 18.00 -68.26 -43.31
N ALA A 521 16.70 -68.40 -43.02
CA ALA A 521 15.65 -67.45 -43.38
C ALA A 521 15.41 -66.37 -42.31
N ILE A 522 15.43 -66.75 -41.03
CA ILE A 522 15.06 -65.88 -39.90
C ILE A 522 16.23 -65.17 -39.21
N ALA A 523 17.48 -65.63 -39.37
CA ALA A 523 18.59 -65.15 -38.55
C ALA A 523 19.88 -64.80 -39.32
N TRP A 524 20.63 -63.85 -38.78
CA TRP A 524 22.05 -63.62 -39.11
C TRP A 524 22.96 -64.28 -38.07
N HIS A 525 23.73 -65.29 -38.46
CA HIS A 525 24.53 -66.13 -37.55
C HIS A 525 25.91 -66.47 -38.15
N SER A 526 26.77 -67.17 -37.41
CA SER A 526 28.18 -67.37 -37.79
C SER A 526 28.45 -68.06 -39.13
N GLY A 527 27.44 -68.71 -39.71
CA GLY A 527 27.50 -69.39 -41.00
C GLY A 527 27.09 -68.52 -42.20
N ASN A 528 26.28 -67.48 -41.98
CA ASN A 528 25.72 -66.65 -43.07
C ASN A 528 26.04 -65.14 -42.93
N SER A 529 26.43 -64.66 -41.74
CA SER A 529 26.69 -63.25 -41.46
C SER A 529 27.96 -62.69 -42.11
N LEU A 530 28.88 -63.56 -42.55
CA LEU A 530 30.26 -63.22 -42.93
C LEU A 530 31.04 -62.46 -41.83
N ASN A 531 30.80 -62.83 -40.57
CA ASN A 531 31.46 -62.29 -39.38
C ASN A 531 31.25 -60.78 -39.14
N LYS A 532 30.04 -60.26 -39.42
CA LYS A 532 29.65 -58.86 -39.18
C LYS A 532 28.16 -58.77 -38.83
N THR A 533 27.77 -57.67 -38.18
CA THR A 533 26.36 -57.23 -38.13
C THR A 533 25.83 -56.96 -39.53
N ARG A 534 24.49 -56.94 -39.66
CA ARG A 534 23.77 -56.69 -40.91
C ARG A 534 22.67 -55.67 -40.73
N VAL A 535 22.17 -55.16 -41.86
CA VAL A 535 21.04 -54.22 -41.92
C VAL A 535 19.80 -54.90 -41.34
N VAL A 536 19.10 -54.23 -40.42
CA VAL A 536 17.90 -54.74 -39.76
C VAL A 536 16.75 -54.96 -40.76
N ALA A 537 15.79 -55.81 -40.39
CA ALA A 537 14.63 -56.18 -41.20
C ALA A 537 15.01 -56.81 -42.57
N THR A 538 16.18 -57.44 -42.66
CA THR A 538 16.60 -58.21 -43.85
C THR A 538 16.35 -59.72 -43.73
N ARG A 539 15.85 -60.18 -42.57
CA ARG A 539 15.41 -61.56 -42.31
C ARG A 539 13.91 -61.66 -42.08
N THR A 540 13.35 -62.83 -42.32
CA THR A 540 11.92 -63.11 -42.14
C THR A 540 11.51 -62.86 -40.69
N ALA A 541 10.51 -62.01 -40.50
CA ALA A 541 9.96 -61.69 -39.19
C ALA A 541 9.27 -62.91 -38.54
N ASN A 542 9.07 -62.86 -37.23
CA ASN A 542 8.19 -63.80 -36.55
C ASN A 542 6.70 -63.50 -36.82
N ALA A 543 5.80 -64.32 -36.28
CA ALA A 543 4.35 -64.16 -36.51
C ALA A 543 3.76 -62.84 -35.97
N TRP A 544 4.51 -62.07 -35.16
CA TRP A 544 4.12 -60.76 -34.64
C TRP A 544 4.86 -59.59 -35.33
N GLY A 545 5.54 -59.84 -36.45
CA GLY A 545 6.15 -58.81 -37.29
C GLY A 545 7.54 -58.35 -36.84
N LEU A 546 8.09 -58.91 -35.76
CA LEU A 546 9.42 -58.58 -35.24
C LEU A 546 10.52 -59.22 -36.08
N ASN A 547 11.54 -58.44 -36.44
CA ASN A 547 12.69 -58.87 -37.22
C ASN A 547 13.94 -59.09 -36.35
N ASP A 548 14.86 -59.92 -36.84
CA ASP A 548 16.22 -60.15 -36.31
C ASP A 548 16.34 -60.65 -34.84
N VAL A 549 15.20 -60.87 -34.15
CA VAL A 549 15.03 -61.47 -32.80
C VAL A 549 15.73 -62.83 -32.58
N LEU A 550 16.28 -63.42 -33.64
CA LEU A 550 17.31 -64.45 -33.55
C LEU A 550 18.50 -64.07 -34.43
N GLY A 551 19.70 -64.09 -33.85
CA GLY A 551 20.93 -63.78 -34.59
C GLY A 551 21.36 -62.32 -34.43
N ASN A 552 21.81 -61.70 -35.54
CA ASN A 552 22.39 -60.36 -35.73
C ASN A 552 23.17 -59.77 -34.53
N VAL A 553 22.53 -59.32 -33.45
CA VAL A 553 23.21 -58.92 -32.20
C VAL A 553 22.51 -59.40 -30.92
N TRP A 554 23.25 -59.41 -29.80
CA TRP A 554 22.66 -59.76 -28.50
C TRP A 554 21.87 -58.57 -27.95
N GLU A 555 20.67 -58.82 -27.43
CA GLU A 555 19.73 -57.78 -27.01
C GLU A 555 19.69 -57.67 -25.48
N TRP A 556 20.01 -56.49 -24.91
CA TRP A 556 19.92 -56.27 -23.47
C TRP A 556 18.47 -56.29 -22.97
N VAL A 557 18.20 -57.08 -21.92
CA VAL A 557 16.92 -57.03 -21.17
C VAL A 557 17.10 -56.25 -19.86
N ASN A 558 15.99 -55.91 -19.22
CA ASN A 558 15.97 -55.24 -17.91
C ASN A 558 16.59 -56.11 -16.81
N ASP A 559 16.36 -57.42 -16.86
CA ASP A 559 16.46 -58.35 -15.74
C ASP A 559 17.90 -58.55 -15.23
N TRP A 560 18.03 -58.72 -13.91
CA TRP A 560 19.24 -59.29 -13.31
C TRP A 560 19.25 -60.80 -13.57
N TYR A 561 20.39 -61.34 -14.01
CA TYR A 561 20.53 -62.78 -14.19
C TYR A 561 20.56 -63.50 -12.84
N GLY A 562 19.64 -64.44 -12.66
CA GLY A 562 19.65 -65.41 -11.58
C GLY A 562 19.62 -66.84 -12.12
N PRO A 563 20.53 -67.75 -11.72
CA PRO A 563 20.53 -69.15 -12.18
C PRO A 563 19.26 -69.93 -11.78
N ASN A 564 18.49 -69.40 -10.82
CA ASN A 564 17.26 -69.99 -10.33
C ASN A 564 16.01 -69.23 -10.84
N TYR A 565 16.14 -68.24 -11.73
CA TYR A 565 15.04 -67.35 -12.12
C TYR A 565 13.81 -68.11 -12.63
N TYR A 566 14.00 -68.99 -13.62
CA TYR A 566 12.93 -69.85 -14.17
C TYR A 566 12.29 -70.70 -13.07
N SER A 567 13.11 -71.29 -12.18
CA SER A 567 12.59 -72.08 -11.06
C SER A 567 11.82 -71.26 -10.02
N SER A 568 12.08 -69.95 -9.89
CA SER A 568 11.35 -69.07 -8.96
C SER A 568 9.89 -68.82 -9.40
N CYS A 569 9.61 -68.96 -10.70
CA CYS A 569 8.27 -68.87 -11.29
C CYS A 569 7.66 -70.27 -11.59
N SER A 570 8.14 -71.36 -10.97
CA SER A 570 7.64 -72.73 -11.24
C SER A 570 6.14 -72.95 -11.00
N SER A 571 5.49 -72.12 -10.17
CA SER A 571 4.03 -72.13 -9.94
C SER A 571 3.24 -71.24 -10.91
N GLY A 572 3.95 -70.61 -11.85
CA GLY A 572 3.48 -69.49 -12.66
C GLY A 572 3.56 -68.15 -11.94
N CYS A 573 3.66 -67.08 -12.73
CA CYS A 573 3.76 -65.69 -12.26
C CYS A 573 3.20 -64.71 -13.31
N SER A 574 2.87 -63.49 -12.88
CA SER A 574 2.49 -62.38 -13.77
C SER A 574 3.63 -61.37 -13.84
N ASP A 575 3.95 -60.93 -15.05
CA ASP A 575 4.84 -59.79 -15.36
C ASP A 575 6.18 -59.80 -14.58
N PRO A 576 6.97 -60.89 -14.61
CA PRO A 576 8.23 -60.97 -13.87
C PRO A 576 9.31 -60.02 -14.43
N ILE A 577 10.19 -59.56 -13.55
CA ILE A 577 11.24 -58.55 -13.78
C ILE A 577 12.67 -59.08 -13.53
N GLY A 578 12.85 -60.39 -13.47
CA GLY A 578 14.08 -61.05 -13.03
C GLY A 578 14.13 -61.25 -11.51
N ILE A 579 15.35 -61.36 -10.96
CA ILE A 579 15.59 -61.47 -9.52
C ILE A 579 15.94 -60.11 -8.86
N ASP A 580 15.75 -60.02 -7.54
CA ASP A 580 16.07 -58.84 -6.73
C ASP A 580 17.59 -58.60 -6.59
N GLY A 581 18.16 -57.96 -7.61
CA GLY A 581 19.56 -57.58 -7.63
C GLY A 581 20.49 -58.63 -8.22
N GLY A 582 21.71 -58.20 -8.56
CA GLY A 582 22.74 -59.08 -9.09
C GLY A 582 24.02 -58.33 -9.44
N SER A 583 25.01 -59.07 -9.95
CA SER A 583 26.22 -58.49 -10.55
C SER A 583 26.15 -58.46 -12.09
N MET A 584 25.22 -59.22 -12.69
CA MET A 584 25.12 -59.48 -14.11
C MET A 584 23.70 -59.27 -14.64
N ARG A 585 23.56 -58.65 -15.81
CA ARG A 585 22.29 -58.48 -16.52
C ARG A 585 22.13 -59.56 -17.59
N GLY A 586 20.89 -59.95 -17.86
CA GLY A 586 20.56 -60.88 -18.94
C GLY A 586 20.65 -60.22 -20.33
N TYR A 587 20.84 -61.03 -21.36
CA TYR A 587 20.66 -60.63 -22.75
C TYR A 587 20.25 -61.82 -23.64
N ARG A 588 19.55 -61.52 -24.76
CA ARG A 588 18.74 -62.46 -25.55
C ARG A 588 19.01 -62.37 -27.07
N GLY A 589 18.34 -63.24 -27.86
CA GLY A 589 18.34 -63.24 -29.33
C GLY A 589 19.52 -63.98 -29.99
N GLY A 590 20.74 -63.79 -29.48
CA GLY A 590 21.94 -64.38 -30.06
C GLY A 590 22.84 -63.34 -30.72
N SER A 591 23.52 -63.68 -31.82
CA SER A 591 24.33 -62.70 -32.55
C SER A 591 24.80 -63.25 -33.90
N TRP A 592 25.35 -62.37 -34.74
CA TRP A 592 26.06 -62.73 -35.97
C TRP A 592 27.22 -63.70 -35.78
N MET A 593 27.77 -63.84 -34.55
CA MET A 593 28.83 -64.79 -34.22
C MET A 593 28.33 -66.06 -33.52
N SER A 594 27.05 -66.12 -33.15
CA SER A 594 26.48 -67.29 -32.47
C SER A 594 26.39 -68.47 -33.44
N SER A 595 26.61 -69.68 -32.94
CA SER A 595 26.39 -70.91 -33.70
C SER A 595 24.91 -71.06 -34.04
N TRP A 596 24.59 -71.40 -35.29
CA TRP A 596 23.22 -71.67 -35.74
C TRP A 596 22.54 -72.80 -34.96
N ARG A 597 23.30 -73.67 -34.29
CA ARG A 597 22.73 -74.70 -33.40
C ARG A 597 22.18 -74.12 -32.11
N GLN A 598 22.83 -73.08 -31.60
CA GLN A 598 22.56 -72.51 -30.27
C GLN A 598 21.47 -71.44 -30.31
N LEU A 599 21.27 -70.77 -31.46
CA LEU A 599 20.15 -69.85 -31.65
C LEU A 599 18.81 -70.57 -31.41
N ARG A 600 18.19 -70.26 -30.26
CA ARG A 600 16.91 -70.78 -29.78
C ARG A 600 16.21 -69.65 -29.04
N LEU A 601 14.88 -69.59 -29.11
CA LEU A 601 14.09 -68.48 -28.55
C LEU A 601 14.26 -68.34 -27.02
N MET A 602 14.42 -69.45 -26.31
CA MET A 602 14.71 -69.49 -24.86
C MET A 602 16.17 -69.18 -24.48
N MET A 603 17.07 -68.89 -25.44
CA MET A 603 18.50 -68.79 -25.15
C MET A 603 18.83 -67.50 -24.39
N ALA A 604 19.12 -67.62 -23.10
CA ALA A 604 19.68 -66.56 -22.27
C ALA A 604 21.23 -66.63 -22.19
N GLN A 605 21.85 -65.48 -21.97
CA GLN A 605 23.28 -65.31 -21.69
C GLN A 605 23.52 -64.13 -20.71
N ILE A 606 24.71 -64.10 -20.13
CA ILE A 606 25.00 -63.31 -18.91
C ILE A 606 26.28 -62.46 -19.05
N ARG A 607 26.25 -61.21 -18.58
CA ARG A 607 27.46 -60.37 -18.41
C ARG A 607 27.34 -59.45 -17.21
N LEU A 608 28.50 -59.19 -16.58
CA LEU A 608 28.66 -58.03 -15.71
C LEU A 608 28.30 -56.76 -16.52
N ALA A 609 27.48 -55.88 -15.95
CA ALA A 609 27.06 -54.64 -16.61
C ALA A 609 28.22 -53.68 -16.97
N GLN A 610 29.44 -53.99 -16.54
CA GLN A 610 30.63 -53.13 -16.56
C GLN A 610 31.79 -53.69 -17.41
N THR A 611 31.67 -54.86 -18.07
CA THR A 611 32.80 -55.48 -18.79
C THR A 611 32.49 -55.92 -20.23
N LEU A 612 33.26 -55.38 -21.17
CA LEU A 612 33.55 -56.00 -22.45
C LEU A 612 34.86 -56.79 -22.31
N SER A 613 34.84 -58.08 -22.64
CA SER A 613 36.05 -58.87 -22.81
C SER A 613 36.38 -58.95 -24.30
N GLN A 614 37.67 -58.92 -24.65
CA GLN A 614 38.19 -58.71 -26.02
C GLN A 614 37.69 -59.72 -27.09
N CYS A 615 37.00 -60.80 -26.69
CA CYS A 615 36.46 -61.81 -27.61
C CYS A 615 34.96 -61.61 -27.98
N VAL A 616 34.17 -60.87 -27.20
CA VAL A 616 32.72 -60.68 -27.48
C VAL A 616 32.27 -59.27 -27.08
N SER A 617 32.05 -58.42 -28.08
CA SER A 617 31.79 -56.98 -27.93
C SER A 617 30.55 -56.53 -28.72
N LYS A 618 29.44 -57.28 -28.58
CA LYS A 618 28.39 -57.41 -29.61
C LYS A 618 26.98 -57.45 -28.99
N THR A 619 26.71 -56.53 -28.07
CA THR A 619 25.41 -56.38 -27.40
C THR A 619 24.83 -55.00 -27.70
N VAL A 620 23.50 -54.92 -27.77
CA VAL A 620 22.70 -53.85 -28.40
C VAL A 620 21.44 -53.57 -27.58
N VAL A 621 20.87 -52.39 -27.80
CA VAL A 621 19.59 -51.98 -27.23
C VAL A 621 18.44 -52.52 -28.09
N ILE A 622 17.52 -53.26 -27.46
CA ILE A 622 16.11 -53.27 -27.86
C ILE A 622 15.35 -52.53 -26.76
N VAL A 623 14.42 -51.68 -27.20
CA VAL A 623 13.61 -50.84 -26.33
C VAL A 623 12.15 -51.29 -26.46
N SER A 624 11.47 -51.35 -25.32
CA SER A 624 10.01 -51.48 -25.23
C SER A 624 9.40 -50.24 -24.57
N VAL A 625 8.14 -49.96 -24.91
CA VAL A 625 7.28 -49.01 -24.21
C VAL A 625 6.11 -49.81 -23.70
N VAL A 626 5.73 -49.62 -22.44
CA VAL A 626 4.47 -50.17 -21.96
C VAL A 626 3.46 -49.05 -21.78
N GLN A 627 2.32 -49.25 -22.44
CA GLN A 627 1.06 -48.55 -22.24
C GLN A 627 1.21 -47.09 -21.77
N ILE A 628 1.34 -46.19 -22.75
CA ILE A 628 1.33 -44.74 -22.54
C ILE A 628 0.10 -44.37 -21.68
N ARG A 629 0.32 -44.12 -20.39
CA ARG A 629 -0.65 -43.50 -19.48
C ARG A 629 -0.62 -41.99 -19.73
N CYS A 630 -0.93 -41.66 -20.99
CA CYS A 630 -0.98 -40.36 -21.65
C CYS A 630 -0.18 -39.23 -20.99
N VAL A 631 1.06 -39.02 -21.44
CA VAL A 631 1.79 -37.77 -21.18
C VAL A 631 1.93 -36.97 -22.48
N LYS A 632 1.32 -35.78 -22.47
CA LYS A 632 1.40 -34.65 -23.43
C LYS A 632 1.36 -34.90 -24.95
N SER A 633 0.45 -34.15 -25.58
CA SER A 633 0.35 -33.95 -27.03
C SER A 633 1.68 -33.49 -27.66
N LEU A 634 2.21 -34.31 -28.58
CA LEU A 634 3.20 -33.88 -29.57
C LEU A 634 2.48 -33.26 -30.77
N VAL A 635 2.12 -31.97 -30.68
CA VAL A 635 1.73 -31.19 -31.85
C VAL A 635 2.91 -31.15 -32.82
N GLY A 636 2.75 -31.76 -33.99
CA GLY A 636 3.86 -32.08 -34.88
C GLY A 636 4.67 -30.87 -35.33
N ARG A 637 5.98 -30.86 -35.01
CA ARG A 637 6.97 -30.01 -35.70
C ARG A 637 7.21 -30.54 -37.10
N VAL A 638 6.29 -30.23 -38.01
CA VAL A 638 6.49 -30.37 -39.46
C VAL A 638 7.77 -29.61 -39.84
N MET A 639 8.80 -30.33 -40.29
CA MET A 639 9.93 -29.69 -40.96
C MET A 639 9.39 -29.03 -42.25
N PRO A 640 9.65 -27.74 -42.50
CA PRO A 640 9.11 -27.06 -43.66
C PRO A 640 9.83 -27.51 -44.95
N HIS A 641 9.37 -28.62 -45.53
CA HIS A 641 9.53 -28.84 -46.97
C HIS A 641 8.90 -27.68 -47.72
N ILE A 642 9.66 -27.02 -48.58
CA ILE A 642 9.22 -25.89 -49.39
C ILE A 642 8.40 -26.40 -50.58
N PRO A 643 7.12 -26.02 -50.75
CA PRO A 643 6.41 -26.10 -52.01
C PRO A 643 6.53 -24.75 -52.74
N ALA A 644 6.59 -24.78 -54.07
CA ALA A 644 6.71 -23.56 -54.86
C ALA A 644 5.38 -22.77 -54.93
N MET A 645 5.53 -21.46 -55.18
CA MET A 645 4.54 -20.47 -55.63
C MET A 645 3.15 -20.99 -56.04
N LEU A 646 2.11 -20.37 -55.45
CA LEU A 646 0.99 -19.85 -56.25
C LEU A 646 0.47 -18.54 -55.63
N MET A 647 0.19 -17.53 -56.45
CA MET A 647 -0.34 -16.24 -55.98
C MET A 647 -1.86 -16.21 -56.01
N ALA A 648 -2.46 -15.67 -54.95
CA ALA A 648 -3.81 -15.11 -54.96
C ALA A 648 -3.89 -13.95 -53.95
N ASN A 649 -4.54 -12.84 -54.34
CA ASN A 649 -4.76 -11.68 -53.47
C ASN A 649 -6.02 -11.85 -52.61
N VAL A 650 -6.11 -11.14 -51.47
CA VAL A 650 -7.19 -10.16 -51.16
C VAL A 650 -6.94 -9.45 -49.81
N SER A 651 -7.65 -8.34 -49.59
CA SER A 651 -7.38 -7.20 -48.73
C SER A 651 -7.34 -7.37 -47.20
N ALA A 652 -6.45 -6.55 -46.63
CA ALA A 652 -6.27 -6.14 -45.25
C ALA A 652 -7.45 -5.49 -44.49
N SER A 653 -7.39 -5.54 -43.15
CA SER A 653 -7.84 -4.51 -42.18
C SER A 653 -7.14 -4.79 -40.83
N LYS A 654 -6.15 -4.00 -40.38
CA LYS A 654 -6.18 -2.71 -39.64
C LYS A 654 -6.57 -2.80 -38.15
N SER A 655 -5.83 -2.01 -37.35
CA SER A 655 -5.97 -1.71 -35.91
C SER A 655 -5.25 -2.66 -34.94
N ALA A 656 -4.60 -2.22 -33.86
CA ALA A 656 -3.60 -1.17 -33.59
C ALA A 656 -3.52 -0.92 -32.07
N VAL A 657 -2.33 -1.09 -31.48
CA VAL A 657 -1.72 -0.31 -30.38
C VAL A 657 -2.51 -0.07 -29.07
N ILE A 658 -1.93 -0.52 -27.95
CA ILE A 658 -1.66 0.26 -26.72
C ILE A 658 -0.51 -0.43 -25.95
N ALA A 659 0.24 0.30 -25.13
CA ALA A 659 1.42 -0.20 -24.42
C ALA A 659 1.63 0.42 -23.03
N SER A 660 2.21 -0.34 -22.10
CA SER A 660 2.99 0.09 -20.91
C SER A 660 3.65 -1.18 -20.34
N VAL A 661 4.96 -1.29 -20.14
CA VAL A 661 5.88 -0.53 -19.25
C VAL A 661 5.70 -0.89 -17.78
N VAL A 662 6.55 -1.82 -17.30
CA VAL A 662 7.08 -1.89 -15.93
C VAL A 662 8.58 -2.18 -16.06
N LEU A 663 9.43 -1.54 -15.26
CA LEU A 663 10.90 -1.58 -15.44
C LEU A 663 11.64 -1.49 -14.09
N THR A 664 12.17 -2.63 -13.65
CA THR A 664 13.08 -2.78 -12.49
C THR A 664 13.99 -3.97 -12.77
N GLN A 665 15.18 -3.73 -13.34
CA GLN A 665 16.45 -3.57 -12.60
C GLN A 665 16.91 -4.81 -11.81
N PHE A 666 17.86 -5.54 -12.40
CA PHE A 666 19.14 -5.85 -11.75
C PHE A 666 20.26 -5.85 -12.81
N ALA A 667 21.50 -5.62 -12.39
CA ALA A 667 22.69 -5.52 -13.24
C ALA A 667 23.74 -6.59 -12.78
N LYS A 668 24.87 -6.87 -13.45
CA LYS A 668 25.68 -6.06 -14.39
C LYS A 668 26.72 -6.94 -15.13
N SER A 669 26.87 -6.80 -16.45
CA SER A 669 28.12 -7.03 -17.23
C SER A 669 28.68 -8.48 -17.39
N PRO A 670 29.68 -8.73 -18.28
CA PRO A 670 29.65 -8.44 -19.74
C PRO A 670 30.31 -9.51 -20.66
N VAL A 671 29.80 -9.73 -21.88
CA VAL A 671 30.57 -10.33 -23.02
C VAL A 671 30.23 -9.60 -24.33
N ALA A 672 31.16 -9.59 -25.29
CA ALA A 672 31.19 -8.73 -26.47
C ALA A 672 30.19 -9.10 -27.61
N PRO A 673 29.83 -8.16 -28.50
CA PRO A 673 28.78 -8.35 -29.51
C PRO A 673 29.26 -9.02 -30.82
N ALA A 674 28.45 -9.93 -31.35
CA ALA A 674 28.57 -10.41 -32.72
C ALA A 674 27.81 -9.48 -33.70
N LYS A 675 28.42 -9.14 -34.84
CA LYS A 675 27.78 -8.30 -35.87
C LYS A 675 26.82 -9.14 -36.72
N LEU A 676 25.53 -8.76 -36.74
CA LEU A 676 24.59 -9.24 -37.74
C LEU A 676 24.85 -8.50 -39.06
N VAL A 677 25.17 -9.23 -40.12
CA VAL A 677 25.31 -8.69 -41.48
C VAL A 677 24.06 -9.07 -42.28
N ILE A 678 23.22 -8.09 -42.58
CA ILE A 678 22.07 -8.26 -43.46
C ILE A 678 22.55 -8.11 -44.90
N VAL A 679 22.58 -9.21 -45.66
CA VAL A 679 22.69 -9.18 -47.12
C VAL A 679 21.27 -9.18 -47.68
N VAL A 680 20.96 -8.21 -48.55
CA VAL A 680 19.64 -8.08 -49.17
C VAL A 680 19.68 -8.68 -50.58
N THR A 681 18.95 -9.77 -50.77
CA THR A 681 18.56 -10.37 -52.06
C THR A 681 17.20 -11.04 -51.90
#